data_AF-A0A3M7C448-F1
#
_entry.id   AF-A0A3M7C448-F1
#
_cell.length_a   1.000
_cell.length_b   1.000
_cell.length_c   1.000
_cell.angle_alpha   90.00
_cell.angle_beta   90.00
_cell.angle_gamma   90.00
#
_symmetry.space_group_name_H-M   'P 1'
#
loop_
_entity.id
_entity.type
_entity.pdbx_description
1 polymer ?
#
loop_
_entity_poly.entity_id
_entity_poly.type
_entity_poly.pdbx_seq_one_letter_code
_entity_poly.pdbx_strand_id
1 'polypeptide(L)'
;MPPRLQLLSRASAAVSHPSYSPLAPFLYPALNQQRSASILSSLSDNKTAYNKRIRVGRGPSSGYGKTSGRGHKGQKQHGKVPVGFNGGQTPDYVVHGQRGFDNHFSTEMSPVNLNRIQYWINAGRLDPTQPITLKELSASRCIHGVRKDGVKLLGRGKEELTTPIHLVVSRASAEAINAVEKAGGTVTTRYYTEFAVHKIKQNQMDPIHSLQSRIVLAPESEEGAEAAADALAEEKKYYKYRLPDPTSRKALEYYRDSAHRGYLSHKVAEGHGPSLFFKTPGMGKKGAQRRSRAGGAQAAGAREITRSTTNLRKVELSGAKRWRQSIVDRRTKCGRELGVAAAVHPNFHLSAKATLRYCCLVQADFDAKTEKEGEHDRHKYQYNRAYKNTFDMDGEDPEKHPLPSKAGILSRARLLGPVTKEYGDWPLLAMSLVTGMVDGACFTNYGMFIGMQTGNTVILGLSTAGLPDNPYAWLTTLVSIVTFLVGAFLTFRASKLITPDGPNRNRLWEASLFMIQALFLILAAALATPDGLIPQNPGGTSRDTPNPPEVIENIKIVSLIPPLAFQSGIQIATSRLLGFNELPINVITSTYCDLMGDFKLLATNNVKRNRRALSVLLLLIGAIASGWLMRSEGGLESILWISAGIKFLTAVAVFCFTPAIKDEMPK
;
A
#
# COMPACT_ATOMS: atom_id res chain seq x y z
N MET A 1 -2.86 66.77 -33.75
CA MET A 1 -1.91 67.87 -34.05
C MET A 1 -0.48 67.36 -33.83
N PRO A 2 0.39 67.36 -34.86
CA PRO A 2 1.86 67.41 -34.69
C PRO A 2 2.35 68.87 -34.91
N PRO A 3 3.66 69.20 -34.93
CA PRO A 3 4.82 68.84 -34.09
C PRO A 3 5.59 70.11 -33.58
N ARG A 4 6.72 70.01 -32.85
CA ARG A 4 8.00 70.76 -33.07
C ARG A 4 9.06 70.63 -31.94
N LEU A 5 10.17 70.02 -32.34
CA LEU A 5 11.60 70.43 -32.28
C LEU A 5 12.35 70.74 -30.97
N GLN A 6 13.56 70.15 -30.95
CA GLN A 6 14.69 70.27 -30.04
C GLN A 6 15.49 71.57 -30.25
N LEU A 7 16.16 72.07 -29.19
CA LEU A 7 17.35 72.94 -29.27
C LEU A 7 18.28 72.67 -28.06
N LEU A 8 19.45 72.07 -28.34
CA LEU A 8 20.84 72.48 -27.98
C LEU A 8 21.06 73.25 -26.64
N SER A 9 22.04 72.96 -25.76
CA SER A 9 23.50 72.87 -26.01
C SER A 9 24.32 72.72 -24.70
N ARG A 10 25.53 72.13 -24.84
CA ARG A 10 26.78 72.24 -24.01
C ARG A 10 26.82 71.53 -22.65
N ALA A 11 27.95 71.01 -22.17
CA ALA A 11 29.23 70.52 -22.70
C ALA A 11 30.04 69.96 -21.49
N SER A 12 31.06 69.14 -21.78
CA SER A 12 32.27 68.91 -20.97
C SER A 12 32.19 67.96 -19.75
N ALA A 13 32.75 66.76 -19.88
CA ALA A 13 34.12 66.45 -19.43
C ALA A 13 34.34 64.94 -19.38
N ALA A 14 35.26 64.46 -20.22
CA ALA A 14 35.87 63.15 -20.09
C ALA A 14 36.93 63.20 -18.98
N VAL A 15 36.88 62.25 -18.03
CA VAL A 15 38.06 61.83 -17.27
C VAL A 15 38.03 60.31 -17.19
N SER A 16 39.06 59.71 -17.79
CA SER A 16 39.44 58.30 -17.75
C SER A 16 40.10 57.90 -16.41
N HIS A 17 40.27 56.58 -16.23
CA HIS A 17 41.12 55.84 -15.27
C HIS A 17 40.36 55.08 -14.16
N PRO A 18 40.90 53.95 -13.66
CA PRO A 18 41.35 52.78 -14.40
C PRO A 18 40.71 51.48 -13.83
N SER A 19 40.72 50.42 -14.64
CA SER A 19 40.40 49.06 -14.23
C SER A 19 41.41 48.54 -13.20
N TYR A 20 41.05 48.54 -11.91
CA TYR A 20 41.78 47.85 -10.85
C TYR A 20 40.97 46.61 -10.43
N SER A 21 41.39 45.43 -10.87
CA SER A 21 40.91 44.16 -10.32
C SER A 21 41.85 43.75 -9.20
N PRO A 22 41.46 43.78 -7.91
CA PRO A 22 42.29 43.23 -6.87
C PRO A 22 42.24 41.70 -6.96
N LEU A 23 43.36 41.12 -7.39
CA LEU A 23 43.71 39.74 -7.11
C LEU A 23 43.76 39.57 -5.57
N ALA A 24 43.09 38.53 -5.06
CA ALA A 24 43.11 38.04 -3.68
C ALA A 24 42.35 38.86 -2.60
N PRO A 25 41.04 38.62 -2.40
CA PRO A 25 40.30 39.12 -1.24
C PRO A 25 40.71 38.45 0.11
N PHE A 26 41.61 37.45 0.09
CA PHE A 26 42.05 36.73 1.29
C PHE A 26 43.17 37.44 2.09
N LEU A 27 43.83 38.46 1.53
CA LEU A 27 44.98 39.14 2.18
C LEU A 27 44.65 40.52 2.76
N TYR A 28 43.39 40.96 2.70
CA TYR A 28 42.95 42.29 3.16
C TYR A 28 42.27 42.39 4.55
N PRO A 29 42.43 41.49 5.54
CA PRO A 29 41.76 41.70 6.82
C PRO A 29 42.44 42.74 7.73
N ALA A 30 43.57 43.34 7.35
CA ALA A 30 44.43 44.08 8.28
C ALA A 30 44.29 45.62 8.30
N LEU A 31 43.48 46.24 7.43
CA LEU A 31 43.40 47.72 7.35
C LEU A 31 42.01 48.32 7.58
N ASN A 32 41.04 47.52 8.04
CA ASN A 32 39.80 48.07 8.54
C ASN A 32 39.93 48.23 10.07
N GLN A 33 40.23 49.44 10.54
CA GLN A 33 39.94 49.88 11.90
C GLN A 33 38.42 49.79 12.11
N GLN A 34 37.92 48.59 12.39
CA GLN A 34 36.58 48.38 12.88
C GLN A 34 36.65 48.63 14.39
N ARG A 35 35.93 49.66 14.87
CA ARG A 35 35.51 49.72 16.29
C ARG A 35 35.05 48.34 16.72
N SER A 36 35.19 48.01 18.01
CA SER A 36 34.76 46.76 18.66
C SER A 36 33.26 46.46 18.49
N ALA A 37 32.83 46.19 17.26
CA ALA A 37 31.49 45.81 16.87
C ALA A 37 31.46 44.29 16.75
N SER A 38 30.38 43.68 17.22
CA SER A 38 30.21 42.24 17.20
C SER A 38 30.23 41.73 15.76
N ILE A 39 30.95 40.63 15.47
CA ILE A 39 30.94 39.96 14.16
C ILE A 39 29.51 39.62 13.69
N LEU A 40 28.59 39.40 14.62
CA LEU A 40 27.17 39.13 14.35
C LEU A 40 26.48 40.28 13.59
N SER A 41 26.95 41.53 13.69
CA SER A 41 26.37 42.66 12.95
C SER A 41 26.81 42.73 11.49
N SER A 42 27.82 41.95 11.11
CA SER A 42 28.44 41.99 9.77
C SER A 42 28.21 40.71 8.97
N LEU A 43 27.55 39.70 9.56
CA LEU A 43 27.17 38.48 8.86
C LEU A 43 26.03 38.76 7.88
N SER A 44 26.26 38.41 6.63
CA SER A 44 25.23 38.36 5.59
C SER A 44 25.41 37.08 4.78
N ASP A 45 24.33 36.57 4.22
CA ASP A 45 24.40 35.43 3.31
C ASP A 45 25.08 35.85 1.99
N ASN A 46 25.43 34.88 1.15
CA ASN A 46 25.94 35.14 -0.19
C ASN A 46 24.98 36.07 -0.94
N LYS A 47 25.50 37.08 -1.63
CA LYS A 47 24.70 38.17 -2.24
C LYS A 47 23.56 37.68 -3.16
N THR A 48 23.71 36.51 -3.78
CA THR A 48 22.72 35.89 -4.67
C THR A 48 21.70 35.00 -3.96
N ALA A 49 21.89 34.70 -2.67
CA ALA A 49 20.93 33.94 -1.89
C ALA A 49 19.62 34.70 -1.68
N TYR A 50 19.68 36.05 -1.64
CA TYR A 50 18.51 36.91 -1.51
C TYR A 50 18.10 37.55 -2.83
N ASN A 51 16.88 37.24 -3.25
CA ASN A 51 16.21 37.93 -4.36
C ASN A 51 15.18 38.93 -3.82
N LYS A 52 14.99 40.04 -4.54
CA LYS A 52 14.02 41.08 -4.17
C LYS A 52 12.60 40.48 -4.13
N ARG A 53 11.99 40.46 -2.95
CA ARG A 53 10.59 40.02 -2.79
C ARG A 53 9.63 40.99 -3.48
N ILE A 54 8.83 40.49 -4.42
CA ILE A 54 7.81 41.28 -5.10
C ILE A 54 6.55 41.33 -4.23
N ARG A 55 6.14 42.54 -3.82
CA ARG A 55 4.91 42.81 -3.06
C ARG A 55 3.92 43.53 -3.97
N VAL A 56 2.89 42.82 -4.42
CA VAL A 56 1.90 43.35 -5.36
C VAL A 56 0.87 44.27 -4.67
N GLY A 57 0.26 45.18 -5.43
CA GLY A 57 -0.77 46.10 -4.92
C GLY A 57 -0.23 47.18 -3.97
N ARG A 58 0.99 47.68 -4.19
CA ARG A 58 1.66 48.68 -3.34
C ARG A 58 2.10 49.91 -4.12
N GLY A 59 1.12 50.61 -4.71
CA GLY A 59 1.34 51.86 -5.45
C GLY A 59 1.91 51.66 -6.88
N PRO A 60 1.72 52.65 -7.77
CA PRO A 60 2.08 52.52 -9.19
C PRO A 60 3.59 52.37 -9.42
N SER A 61 4.43 53.09 -8.66
CA SER A 61 5.89 53.07 -8.81
C SER A 61 6.55 51.74 -8.43
N SER A 62 5.81 50.82 -7.79
CA SER A 62 6.29 49.47 -7.49
C SER A 62 6.37 48.56 -8.73
N GLY A 63 5.76 48.95 -9.86
CA GLY A 63 5.60 48.12 -11.06
C GLY A 63 4.45 47.12 -10.99
N TYR A 64 3.86 46.89 -9.82
CA TYR A 64 2.78 45.92 -9.59
C TYR A 64 1.56 46.53 -8.84
N GLY A 65 1.34 47.84 -8.95
CA GLY A 65 0.30 48.56 -8.21
C GLY A 65 -1.14 48.27 -8.66
N LYS A 66 -1.54 48.85 -9.79
CA LYS A 66 -2.95 48.89 -10.25
C LYS A 66 -3.57 47.51 -10.51
N THR A 67 -2.82 46.61 -11.15
CA THR A 67 -3.33 45.31 -11.61
C THR A 67 -2.73 44.13 -10.85
N SER A 68 -1.76 44.37 -9.96
CA SER A 68 -1.03 43.30 -9.25
C SER A 68 -0.47 42.21 -10.19
N GLY A 69 -0.18 42.55 -11.45
CA GLY A 69 0.30 41.59 -12.46
C GLY A 69 -0.78 40.69 -13.09
N ARG A 70 -2.08 40.95 -12.85
CA ARG A 70 -3.19 40.09 -13.31
C ARG A 70 -3.80 40.46 -14.67
N GLY A 71 -3.35 41.55 -15.30
CA GLY A 71 -3.93 42.06 -16.55
C GLY A 71 -5.25 42.82 -16.35
N HIS A 72 -6.14 42.78 -17.36
CA HIS A 72 -7.40 43.54 -17.39
C HIS A 72 -8.61 42.69 -17.82
N LYS A 73 -9.69 42.78 -17.04
CA LYS A 73 -11.06 42.28 -17.26
C LYS A 73 -11.16 40.84 -17.80
N GLY A 74 -10.23 39.97 -17.42
CA GLY A 74 -10.20 38.56 -17.80
C GLY A 74 -10.57 37.61 -16.66
N GLN A 75 -10.94 36.37 -16.98
CA GLN A 75 -11.32 35.37 -15.97
C GLN A 75 -10.23 35.13 -14.90
N LYS A 76 -8.95 35.15 -15.28
CA LYS A 76 -7.79 35.04 -14.35
C LYS A 76 -7.61 36.25 -13.43
N GLN A 77 -8.23 37.40 -13.74
CA GLN A 77 -8.25 38.56 -12.86
C GLN A 77 -9.35 38.43 -11.80
N HIS A 78 -10.57 38.10 -12.24
CA HIS A 78 -11.75 38.00 -11.38
C HIS A 78 -11.77 36.72 -10.53
N GLY A 79 -11.14 35.64 -11.02
CA GLY A 79 -11.12 34.35 -10.36
C GLY A 79 -9.93 33.49 -10.78
N LYS A 80 -10.16 32.18 -10.90
CA LYS A 80 -9.15 31.19 -11.25
C LYS A 80 -9.59 30.36 -12.46
N VAL A 81 -8.61 29.96 -13.27
CA VAL A 81 -8.78 28.94 -14.30
C VAL A 81 -8.03 27.69 -13.81
N PRO A 82 -8.61 26.47 -13.89
CA PRO A 82 -7.92 25.25 -13.49
C PRO A 82 -6.60 25.06 -14.23
N VAL A 83 -5.58 24.56 -13.51
CA VAL A 83 -4.27 24.22 -14.10
C VAL A 83 -4.47 23.04 -15.05
N GLY A 84 -4.14 23.21 -16.33
CA GLY A 84 -4.34 22.21 -17.39
C GLY A 84 -5.63 22.35 -18.21
N PHE A 85 -6.39 23.44 -18.05
CA PHE A 85 -7.56 23.71 -18.90
C PHE A 85 -7.15 24.26 -20.28
N ASN A 86 -7.50 23.53 -21.35
CA ASN A 86 -7.14 23.84 -22.74
C ASN A 86 -8.22 24.65 -23.50
N GLY A 87 -9.11 25.36 -22.80
CA GLY A 87 -10.10 26.23 -23.44
C GLY A 87 -11.28 25.51 -24.13
N GLY A 88 -11.42 24.19 -23.96
CA GLY A 88 -12.47 23.38 -24.56
C GLY A 88 -11.95 22.23 -25.44
N GLN A 89 -10.67 22.28 -25.83
CA GLN A 89 -10.01 21.15 -26.49
C GLN A 89 -9.85 19.97 -25.52
N THR A 90 -10.02 18.74 -26.02
CA THR A 90 -9.77 17.51 -25.26
C THR A 90 -8.32 17.48 -24.76
N PRO A 91 -8.06 17.21 -23.46
CA PRO A 91 -6.71 17.18 -22.93
C PRO A 91 -5.84 16.08 -23.54
N ASP A 92 -4.52 16.32 -23.67
CA ASP A 92 -3.58 15.39 -24.31
C ASP A 92 -3.56 14.00 -23.65
N TYR A 93 -3.70 13.92 -22.33
CA TYR A 93 -3.76 12.63 -21.62
C TYR A 93 -5.04 11.83 -21.92
N VAL A 94 -6.09 12.48 -22.43
CA VAL A 94 -7.30 11.82 -22.93
C VAL A 94 -7.11 11.40 -24.38
N VAL A 95 -6.53 12.28 -25.20
CA VAL A 95 -6.28 12.01 -26.63
C VAL A 95 -5.37 10.80 -26.83
N HIS A 96 -4.27 10.72 -26.07
CA HIS A 96 -3.31 9.62 -26.17
C HIS A 96 -3.70 8.40 -25.32
N GLY A 97 -4.56 8.59 -24.32
CA GLY A 97 -4.88 7.59 -23.31
C GLY A 97 -3.69 7.26 -22.40
N GLN A 98 -3.95 6.44 -21.37
CA GLN A 98 -2.88 5.89 -20.52
C GLN A 98 -2.22 4.72 -21.24
N ARG A 99 -0.89 4.79 -21.43
CA ARG A 99 -0.12 3.72 -22.06
C ARG A 99 0.76 3.02 -21.04
N GLY A 100 0.72 1.69 -21.04
CA GLY A 100 1.54 0.85 -20.17
C GLY A 100 0.88 0.58 -18.82
N PHE A 101 1.65 -0.02 -17.92
CA PHE A 101 1.25 -0.31 -16.54
C PHE A 101 2.46 -0.24 -15.63
N ASP A 102 2.25 0.17 -14.38
CA ASP A 102 3.32 0.23 -13.38
C ASP A 102 3.52 -1.15 -12.75
N ASN A 103 4.68 -1.75 -13.01
CA ASN A 103 5.04 -3.04 -12.42
C ASN A 103 5.57 -2.85 -10.98
N HIS A 104 4.67 -2.98 -10.01
CA HIS A 104 4.97 -2.92 -8.58
C HIS A 104 5.86 -4.07 -8.09
N PHE A 105 5.94 -5.17 -8.85
CA PHE A 105 6.79 -6.33 -8.57
C PHE A 105 8.13 -6.27 -9.32
N SER A 106 8.48 -5.11 -9.87
CA SER A 106 9.76 -4.91 -10.54
C SER A 106 10.90 -4.94 -9.52
N THR A 107 12.01 -5.57 -9.91
CA THR A 107 13.17 -5.71 -9.04
C THR A 107 14.05 -4.46 -9.14
N GLU A 108 14.14 -3.68 -8.06
CA GLU A 108 14.89 -2.43 -8.01
C GLU A 108 16.29 -2.65 -7.43
N MET A 109 17.31 -2.55 -8.28
CA MET A 109 18.72 -2.79 -7.90
C MET A 109 19.56 -1.53 -8.04
N SER A 110 20.57 -1.41 -7.17
CA SER A 110 21.62 -0.40 -7.26
C SER A 110 22.62 -0.80 -8.36
N PRO A 111 22.82 0.02 -9.41
CA PRO A 111 23.81 -0.27 -10.45
C PRO A 111 25.23 0.02 -9.95
N VAL A 112 26.15 -0.90 -10.18
CA VAL A 112 27.59 -0.73 -9.92
C VAL A 112 28.35 -1.08 -11.18
N ASN A 113 29.26 -0.21 -11.60
CA ASN A 113 30.10 -0.42 -12.79
C ASN A 113 31.51 -0.85 -12.41
N LEU A 114 32.17 -1.58 -13.30
CA LEU A 114 33.55 -2.06 -13.11
C LEU A 114 34.57 -0.93 -12.99
N ASN A 115 34.48 0.11 -13.84
CA ASN A 115 35.37 1.27 -13.73
C ASN A 115 35.36 1.92 -12.35
N ARG A 116 34.16 2.02 -11.75
CA ARG A 116 33.98 2.58 -10.41
C ARG A 116 34.65 1.69 -9.36
N ILE A 117 34.49 0.36 -9.45
CA ILE A 117 35.14 -0.55 -8.51
C ILE A 117 36.67 -0.43 -8.62
N GLN A 118 37.22 -0.43 -9.83
CA GLN A 118 38.66 -0.27 -10.03
C GLN A 118 39.18 1.06 -9.47
N TYR A 119 38.48 2.16 -9.71
CA TYR A 119 38.85 3.46 -9.13
C TYR A 119 38.86 3.43 -7.60
N TRP A 120 37.90 2.76 -6.97
CA TRP A 120 37.83 2.62 -5.50
C TRP A 120 38.96 1.75 -4.93
N ILE A 121 39.39 0.72 -5.67
CA ILE A 121 40.54 -0.12 -5.33
C ILE A 121 41.83 0.69 -5.44
N ASN A 122 42.01 1.42 -6.54
CA ASN A 122 43.19 2.28 -6.74
C ASN A 122 43.28 3.38 -5.68
N ALA A 123 42.15 3.89 -5.20
CA ALA A 123 42.09 4.86 -4.11
C ALA A 123 42.32 4.24 -2.72
N GLY A 124 42.54 2.92 -2.62
CA GLY A 124 42.75 2.21 -1.35
C GLY A 124 41.51 2.14 -0.44
N ARG A 125 40.32 2.41 -0.99
CA ARG A 125 39.05 2.43 -0.23
C ARG A 125 38.34 1.10 -0.20
N LEU A 126 38.72 0.20 -1.10
CA LEU A 126 38.18 -1.14 -1.25
C LEU A 126 39.36 -2.10 -1.32
N ASP A 127 39.36 -3.11 -0.46
CA ASP A 127 40.41 -4.13 -0.42
C ASP A 127 40.05 -5.26 -1.40
N PRO A 128 40.89 -5.53 -2.43
CA PRO A 128 40.63 -6.60 -3.38
C PRO A 128 40.95 -8.00 -2.84
N THR A 129 41.65 -8.12 -1.70
CA THR A 129 42.03 -9.41 -1.12
C THR A 129 40.85 -10.13 -0.48
N GLN A 130 39.87 -9.37 0.02
CA GLN A 130 38.66 -9.88 0.65
C GLN A 130 37.50 -9.97 -0.36
N PRO A 131 36.51 -10.85 -0.12
CA PRO A 131 35.35 -10.96 -1.00
C PRO A 131 34.48 -9.70 -0.91
N ILE A 132 34.41 -8.94 -2.00
CA ILE A 132 33.64 -7.69 -2.10
C ILE A 132 32.14 -7.99 -2.09
N THR A 133 31.52 -7.78 -0.92
CA THR A 133 30.08 -7.96 -0.69
C THR A 133 29.28 -6.65 -0.78
N LEU A 134 27.94 -6.72 -0.69
CA LEU A 134 27.08 -5.53 -0.61
C LEU A 134 27.41 -4.64 0.61
N LYS A 135 27.87 -5.25 1.70
CA LYS A 135 28.25 -4.55 2.92
C LYS A 135 29.46 -3.66 2.66
N GLU A 136 30.52 -4.20 2.05
CA GLU A 136 31.74 -3.47 1.74
C GLU A 136 31.50 -2.39 0.68
N LEU A 137 30.70 -2.68 -0.35
CA LEU A 137 30.31 -1.68 -1.34
C LEU A 137 29.55 -0.49 -0.70
N SER A 138 28.68 -0.78 0.28
CA SER A 138 27.97 0.26 1.03
C SER A 138 28.88 0.98 2.03
N ALA A 139 29.76 0.27 2.73
CA ALA A 139 30.65 0.81 3.76
C ALA A 139 31.72 1.72 3.16
N SER A 140 32.34 1.30 2.05
CA SER A 140 33.29 2.10 1.26
C SER A 140 32.66 3.30 0.57
N ARG A 141 31.32 3.42 0.58
CA ARG A 141 30.53 4.36 -0.23
C ARG A 141 30.86 4.30 -1.73
N CYS A 142 31.24 3.12 -2.22
CA CYS A 142 31.28 2.84 -3.66
C CYS A 142 29.87 2.96 -4.27
N ILE A 143 28.83 2.74 -3.47
CA ILE A 143 27.44 3.07 -3.79
C ILE A 143 26.84 4.00 -2.75
N HIS A 144 25.99 4.92 -3.20
CA HIS A 144 25.19 5.77 -2.31
C HIS A 144 23.95 4.99 -1.86
N GLY A 145 24.18 4.00 -0.99
CA GLY A 145 23.16 3.11 -0.49
C GLY A 145 22.80 1.96 -1.43
N VAL A 146 22.33 0.87 -0.83
CA VAL A 146 21.79 -0.29 -1.52
C VAL A 146 20.27 -0.12 -1.61
N ARG A 147 19.72 -0.21 -2.83
CA ARG A 147 18.27 -0.24 -3.08
C ARG A 147 17.66 -1.55 -2.57
N LYS A 148 16.33 -1.63 -2.57
CA LYS A 148 15.55 -2.70 -1.94
C LYS A 148 16.05 -4.11 -2.27
N ASP A 149 16.24 -4.42 -3.56
CA ASP A 149 16.54 -5.79 -3.99
C ASP A 149 18.04 -6.09 -4.18
N GLY A 150 18.91 -5.16 -3.76
CA GLY A 150 20.36 -5.35 -3.76
C GLY A 150 21.12 -4.64 -4.87
N VAL A 151 22.20 -5.25 -5.35
CA VAL A 151 23.19 -4.63 -6.25
C VAL A 151 23.32 -5.41 -7.55
N LYS A 152 23.33 -4.69 -8.67
CA LYS A 152 23.61 -5.24 -10.00
C LYS A 152 24.93 -4.74 -10.55
N LEU A 153 25.84 -5.66 -10.85
CA LEU A 153 27.11 -5.39 -11.51
C LEU A 153 26.92 -5.18 -13.02
N LEU A 154 27.52 -4.13 -13.55
CA LEU A 154 27.45 -3.68 -14.94
C LEU A 154 28.86 -3.52 -15.52
N GLY A 155 28.99 -3.77 -16.82
CA GLY A 155 30.28 -3.87 -17.51
C GLY A 155 30.85 -2.56 -18.07
N ARG A 156 30.42 -1.39 -17.59
CA ARG A 156 30.97 -0.12 -18.08
C ARG A 156 32.42 0.03 -17.62
N GLY A 157 33.31 0.32 -18.57
CA GLY A 157 34.76 0.37 -18.36
C GLY A 157 35.38 -0.97 -18.01
N LYS A 158 34.89 -2.05 -18.64
CA LYS A 158 35.44 -3.41 -18.54
C LYS A 158 36.93 -3.54 -18.90
N GLU A 159 37.45 -2.60 -19.70
CA GLU A 159 38.86 -2.58 -20.13
C GLU A 159 39.80 -2.04 -19.04
N GLU A 160 39.28 -1.25 -18.11
CA GLU A 160 40.06 -0.65 -17.02
C GLU A 160 40.30 -1.61 -15.86
N LEU A 161 39.60 -2.74 -15.82
CA LEU A 161 39.71 -3.72 -14.75
C LEU A 161 41.01 -4.53 -14.91
N THR A 162 41.99 -4.25 -14.06
CA THR A 162 43.29 -4.94 -14.05
C THR A 162 43.46 -5.80 -12.81
N THR A 163 42.80 -5.46 -11.71
CA THR A 163 42.93 -6.16 -10.43
C THR A 163 41.99 -7.38 -10.39
N PRO A 164 42.48 -8.57 -10.00
CA PRO A 164 41.60 -9.71 -9.75
C PRO A 164 40.72 -9.41 -8.53
N ILE A 165 39.40 -9.59 -8.69
CA ILE A 165 38.41 -9.28 -7.64
C ILE A 165 37.43 -10.42 -7.45
N HIS A 166 37.09 -10.69 -6.19
CA HIS A 166 36.09 -11.69 -5.81
C HIS A 166 34.81 -10.96 -5.39
N LEU A 167 33.78 -10.98 -6.24
CA LEU A 167 32.54 -10.21 -6.04
C LEU A 167 31.36 -11.11 -5.68
N VAL A 168 30.65 -10.75 -4.60
CA VAL A 168 29.36 -11.35 -4.22
C VAL A 168 28.26 -10.30 -4.31
N VAL A 169 27.49 -10.35 -5.39
CA VAL A 169 26.46 -9.34 -5.74
C VAL A 169 25.12 -10.00 -6.02
N SER A 170 24.05 -9.22 -6.16
CA SER A 170 22.71 -9.79 -6.40
C SER A 170 22.54 -10.25 -7.85
N ARG A 171 22.97 -9.43 -8.81
CA ARG A 171 22.96 -9.75 -10.24
C ARG A 171 24.22 -9.23 -10.91
N ALA A 172 24.56 -9.79 -12.06
CA ALA A 172 25.63 -9.28 -12.91
C ALA A 172 25.23 -9.30 -14.38
N SER A 173 25.76 -8.35 -15.15
CA SER A 173 25.69 -8.36 -16.62
C SER A 173 26.66 -9.41 -17.17
N ALA A 174 26.30 -10.08 -18.27
CA ALA A 174 27.18 -11.06 -18.92
C ALA A 174 28.53 -10.46 -19.31
N GLU A 175 28.55 -9.22 -19.80
CA GLU A 175 29.80 -8.52 -20.10
C GLU A 175 30.67 -8.28 -18.87
N ALA A 176 30.04 -8.03 -17.71
CA ALA A 176 30.77 -7.81 -16.47
C ALA A 176 31.37 -9.11 -15.94
N ILE A 177 30.60 -10.21 -15.96
CA ILE A 177 31.09 -11.54 -15.57
C ILE A 177 32.32 -11.91 -16.41
N ASN A 178 32.21 -11.80 -17.74
CA ASN A 178 33.32 -12.11 -18.64
C ASN A 178 34.55 -11.23 -18.39
N ALA A 179 34.37 -9.95 -18.03
CA ALA A 179 35.49 -9.05 -17.75
C ALA A 179 36.20 -9.39 -16.43
N VAL A 180 35.43 -9.69 -15.37
CA VAL A 180 35.99 -10.09 -14.08
C VAL A 180 36.73 -11.43 -14.18
N GLU A 181 36.15 -12.41 -14.88
CA GLU A 181 36.80 -13.71 -15.09
C GLU A 181 38.08 -13.59 -15.94
N LYS A 182 38.08 -12.70 -16.96
CA LYS A 182 39.29 -12.40 -17.74
C LYS A 182 40.40 -11.77 -16.89
N ALA A 183 40.05 -10.96 -15.90
CA ALA A 183 40.99 -10.38 -14.95
C ALA A 183 41.44 -11.39 -13.86
N GLY A 184 40.98 -12.64 -13.91
CA GLY A 184 41.30 -13.68 -12.92
C GLY A 184 40.48 -13.60 -11.63
N GLY A 185 39.43 -12.77 -11.60
CA GLY A 185 38.50 -12.66 -10.48
C GLY A 185 37.36 -13.69 -10.53
N THR A 186 36.52 -13.70 -9.50
CA THR A 186 35.31 -14.54 -9.44
C THR A 186 34.07 -13.70 -9.16
N VAL A 187 32.95 -14.08 -9.77
CA VAL A 187 31.64 -13.42 -9.53
C VAL A 187 30.64 -14.46 -9.08
N THR A 188 30.03 -14.25 -7.91
CA THR A 188 28.92 -15.07 -7.41
C THR A 188 27.68 -14.21 -7.32
N THR A 189 26.60 -14.63 -7.99
CA THR A 189 25.29 -13.97 -7.85
C THR A 189 24.47 -14.63 -6.74
N ARG A 190 24.02 -13.83 -5.77
CA ARG A 190 23.35 -14.26 -4.54
C ARG A 190 21.99 -13.58 -4.37
N TYR A 191 21.01 -14.31 -3.85
CA TYR A 191 19.68 -13.76 -3.61
C TYR A 191 19.65 -12.92 -2.33
N TYR A 192 19.00 -11.75 -2.39
CA TYR A 192 18.74 -10.90 -1.24
C TYR A 192 17.31 -10.37 -1.27
N THR A 193 16.80 -10.06 -0.09
CA THR A 193 15.56 -9.31 0.13
C THR A 193 15.89 -7.96 0.77
N GLU A 194 14.95 -7.02 0.74
CA GLU A 194 15.10 -5.72 1.42
C GLU A 194 15.44 -5.87 2.90
N PHE A 195 14.77 -6.82 3.58
CA PHE A 195 15.07 -7.17 4.97
C PHE A 195 16.51 -7.67 5.13
N ALA A 196 16.95 -8.59 4.27
CA ALA A 196 18.30 -9.13 4.32
C ALA A 196 19.36 -8.04 4.12
N VAL A 197 19.20 -7.17 3.11
CA VAL A 197 20.09 -6.03 2.86
C VAL A 197 20.20 -5.14 4.09
N HIS A 198 19.06 -4.83 4.72
CA HIS A 198 19.05 -4.00 5.92
C HIS A 198 19.81 -4.66 7.10
N LYS A 199 19.59 -5.96 7.32
CA LYS A 199 20.25 -6.71 8.40
C LYS A 199 21.73 -6.97 8.17
N ILE A 200 22.15 -7.22 6.92
CA ILE A 200 23.56 -7.31 6.53
C ILE A 200 24.29 -6.00 6.83
N LYS A 201 23.68 -4.85 6.50
CA LYS A 201 24.25 -3.54 6.82
C LYS A 201 24.40 -3.30 8.33
N GLN A 202 23.53 -3.89 9.14
CA GLN A 202 23.57 -3.83 10.61
C GLN A 202 24.51 -4.88 11.23
N ASN A 203 25.22 -5.69 10.43
CA ASN A 203 26.02 -6.84 10.89
C ASN A 203 25.21 -7.89 11.66
N GLN A 204 23.90 -7.98 11.45
CA GLN A 204 23.03 -8.95 12.13
C GLN A 204 22.77 -10.22 11.30
N MET A 205 23.30 -10.27 10.07
CA MET A 205 23.12 -11.36 9.11
C MET A 205 24.38 -11.48 8.25
N ASP A 206 24.76 -12.70 7.89
CA ASP A 206 25.86 -12.98 6.98
C ASP A 206 25.52 -12.48 5.54
N PRO A 207 26.40 -11.73 4.87
CA PRO A 207 26.25 -11.41 3.45
C PRO A 207 26.35 -12.60 2.50
N ILE A 208 27.04 -13.70 2.82
CA ILE A 208 27.41 -14.71 1.81
C ILE A 208 26.62 -16.01 1.97
N HIS A 209 26.66 -16.64 3.14
CA HIS A 209 26.14 -17.99 3.35
C HIS A 209 24.67 -18.00 3.83
N SER A 210 23.93 -19.02 3.40
CA SER A 210 22.60 -19.39 3.89
C SER A 210 22.63 -20.81 4.45
N LEU A 211 21.53 -21.22 5.09
CA LEU A 211 21.33 -22.59 5.55
C LEU A 211 21.59 -23.60 4.43
N GLN A 212 20.99 -23.37 3.26
CA GLN A 212 21.07 -24.31 2.15
C GLN A 212 22.46 -24.41 1.55
N SER A 213 23.22 -23.31 1.47
CA SER A 213 24.61 -23.38 0.99
C SER A 213 25.49 -24.24 1.88
N ARG A 214 25.22 -24.26 3.19
CA ARG A 214 26.00 -25.07 4.15
C ARG A 214 25.62 -26.54 4.10
N ILE A 215 24.33 -26.83 4.01
CA ILE A 215 23.83 -28.20 3.82
C ILE A 215 24.40 -28.83 2.55
N VAL A 216 24.63 -28.06 1.49
CA VAL A 216 25.13 -28.60 0.22
C VAL A 216 26.65 -28.63 0.13
N LEU A 217 27.36 -27.75 0.84
CA LEU A 217 28.82 -27.84 0.98
C LEU A 217 29.23 -29.00 1.89
N ALA A 218 28.35 -29.44 2.78
CA ALA A 218 28.55 -30.63 3.58
C ALA A 218 28.42 -31.91 2.72
N PRO A 219 29.31 -32.91 2.92
CA PRO A 219 29.16 -34.21 2.27
C PRO A 219 27.83 -34.87 2.67
N GLU A 220 27.20 -35.65 1.78
CA GLU A 220 25.96 -36.42 2.02
C GLU A 220 26.15 -37.60 3.00
N SER A 221 27.05 -37.44 3.97
CA SER A 221 27.36 -38.35 5.07
C SER A 221 26.79 -37.79 6.37
N GLU A 222 26.50 -38.64 7.36
CA GLU A 222 26.02 -38.21 8.68
C GLU A 222 26.98 -37.20 9.34
N GLU A 223 28.29 -37.39 9.15
CA GLU A 223 29.35 -36.48 9.61
C GLU A 223 29.27 -35.08 8.98
N GLY A 224 28.81 -34.99 7.72
CA GLY A 224 28.62 -33.72 7.03
C GLY A 224 27.42 -32.93 7.56
N ALA A 225 26.34 -33.64 7.91
CA ALA A 225 25.18 -33.02 8.54
C ALA A 225 25.51 -32.44 9.92
N GLU A 226 26.34 -33.15 10.68
CA GLU A 226 26.85 -32.68 11.97
C GLU A 226 27.78 -31.46 11.81
N ALA A 227 28.74 -31.51 10.88
CA ALA A 227 29.61 -30.36 10.57
C ALA A 227 28.83 -29.11 10.12
N ALA A 228 27.74 -29.29 9.35
CA ALA A 228 26.86 -28.20 8.97
C ALA A 228 26.08 -27.65 10.18
N ALA A 229 25.62 -28.52 11.09
CA ALA A 229 24.93 -28.11 12.31
C ALA A 229 25.86 -27.32 13.25
N ASP A 230 27.11 -27.76 13.40
CA ASP A 230 28.14 -27.08 14.20
C ASP A 230 28.49 -25.71 13.63
N ALA A 231 28.74 -25.63 12.33
CA ALA A 231 28.98 -24.35 11.67
C ALA A 231 27.79 -23.40 11.89
N LEU A 232 26.54 -23.90 11.81
CA LEU A 232 25.34 -23.12 12.07
C LEU A 232 25.21 -22.67 13.53
N ALA A 233 25.66 -23.50 14.47
CA ALA A 233 25.71 -23.15 15.89
C ALA A 233 26.73 -22.02 16.13
N GLU A 234 27.88 -22.05 15.47
CA GLU A 234 28.86 -20.96 15.52
C GLU A 234 28.33 -19.66 14.91
N GLU A 235 27.68 -19.71 13.75
CA GLU A 235 27.11 -18.51 13.13
C GLU A 235 26.04 -17.85 13.99
N LYS A 236 25.21 -18.64 14.69
CA LYS A 236 24.21 -18.10 15.62
C LYS A 236 24.83 -17.28 16.75
N LYS A 237 26.12 -17.45 17.06
CA LYS A 237 26.83 -16.62 18.04
C LYS A 237 27.07 -15.21 17.50
N TYR A 238 27.31 -15.07 16.19
CA TYR A 238 27.65 -13.80 15.54
C TYR A 238 26.43 -13.11 14.90
N TYR A 239 25.53 -13.88 14.27
CA TYR A 239 24.40 -13.36 13.50
C TYR A 239 23.07 -13.78 14.11
N LYS A 240 22.22 -12.78 14.35
CA LYS A 240 20.86 -12.98 14.88
C LYS A 240 19.90 -13.55 13.83
N TYR A 241 20.06 -13.13 12.58
CA TYR A 241 19.16 -13.50 11.49
C TYR A 241 19.89 -14.26 10.39
N ARG A 242 19.14 -15.11 9.70
CA ARG A 242 19.64 -15.96 8.61
C ARG A 242 19.32 -15.36 7.25
N LEU A 243 20.23 -15.55 6.30
CA LEU A 243 20.03 -15.12 4.92
C LEU A 243 18.94 -15.98 4.24
N PRO A 244 17.88 -15.38 3.65
CA PRO A 244 16.81 -16.12 2.99
C PRO A 244 17.23 -16.62 1.60
N ASP A 245 16.69 -17.78 1.23
CA ASP A 245 16.80 -18.34 -0.13
C ASP A 245 15.56 -17.97 -0.97
N PRO A 246 15.66 -17.96 -2.32
CA PRO A 246 14.57 -17.54 -3.19
C PRO A 246 13.42 -18.54 -3.18
N THR A 247 12.19 -18.02 -3.05
CA THR A 247 10.96 -18.82 -3.09
C THR A 247 10.29 -18.79 -4.46
N SER A 248 10.37 -17.66 -5.17
CA SER A 248 9.72 -17.52 -6.47
C SER A 248 10.43 -18.33 -7.56
N ARG A 249 9.65 -18.96 -8.46
CA ARG A 249 10.18 -19.72 -9.61
C ARG A 249 11.20 -18.92 -10.40
N LYS A 250 10.88 -17.66 -10.73
CA LYS A 250 11.74 -16.77 -11.52
C LYS A 250 13.09 -16.51 -10.83
N ALA A 251 13.10 -16.31 -9.51
CA ALA A 251 14.33 -16.12 -8.77
C ALA A 251 15.13 -17.41 -8.67
N LEU A 252 14.48 -18.55 -8.39
CA LEU A 252 15.12 -19.87 -8.36
C LEU A 252 15.80 -20.19 -9.69
N GLU A 253 15.11 -20.05 -10.82
CA GLU A 253 15.69 -20.31 -12.15
C GLU A 253 16.87 -19.37 -12.45
N TYR A 254 16.83 -18.11 -11.99
CA TYR A 254 17.93 -17.16 -12.17
C TYR A 254 19.19 -17.58 -11.40
N TYR A 255 19.08 -17.94 -10.11
CA TYR A 255 20.23 -18.32 -9.29
C TYR A 255 20.68 -19.77 -9.48
N ARG A 256 19.92 -20.59 -10.20
CA ARG A 256 20.31 -21.94 -10.63
C ARG A 256 21.06 -21.95 -11.96
N ASP A 257 21.01 -20.85 -12.71
CA ASP A 257 21.68 -20.77 -13.99
C ASP A 257 23.18 -20.52 -13.82
N SER A 258 23.99 -21.39 -14.43
CA SER A 258 25.45 -21.26 -14.44
C SER A 258 25.89 -20.03 -15.25
N ALA A 259 25.12 -19.59 -16.26
CA ALA A 259 25.45 -18.40 -17.05
C ALA A 259 25.47 -17.12 -16.21
N HIS A 260 24.64 -17.06 -15.16
CA HIS A 260 24.59 -15.95 -14.22
C HIS A 260 25.54 -16.12 -13.02
N ARG A 261 26.30 -17.23 -12.97
CA ARG A 261 27.11 -17.63 -11.81
C ARG A 261 26.31 -17.64 -10.51
N GLY A 262 25.08 -18.16 -10.62
CA GLY A 262 24.19 -18.26 -9.49
C GLY A 262 24.70 -19.27 -8.46
N TYR A 263 24.61 -18.92 -7.18
CA TYR A 263 25.10 -19.78 -6.11
C TYR A 263 24.38 -21.15 -6.00
N LEU A 264 23.22 -21.34 -6.65
CA LEU A 264 22.49 -22.62 -6.71
C LEU A 264 22.80 -23.43 -7.97
N SER A 265 23.72 -22.99 -8.82
CA SER A 265 24.01 -23.64 -10.11
C SER A 265 24.57 -25.05 -9.97
N HIS A 266 25.31 -25.33 -8.89
CA HIS A 266 25.84 -26.67 -8.57
C HIS A 266 24.74 -27.73 -8.39
N LYS A 267 23.49 -27.34 -8.11
CA LYS A 267 22.37 -28.28 -7.98
C LYS A 267 21.83 -28.77 -9.32
N VAL A 268 22.23 -28.16 -10.42
CA VAL A 268 21.79 -28.53 -11.76
C VAL A 268 22.79 -29.55 -12.31
N ALA A 269 22.33 -30.77 -12.56
CA ALA A 269 23.15 -31.80 -13.18
C ALA A 269 23.67 -31.32 -14.55
N GLU A 270 24.88 -31.72 -14.89
CA GLU A 270 25.51 -31.33 -16.16
C GLU A 270 24.61 -31.69 -17.35
N GLY A 271 24.40 -30.72 -18.25
CA GLY A 271 23.51 -30.85 -19.42
C GLY A 271 22.03 -30.53 -19.18
N HIS A 272 21.56 -30.38 -17.93
CA HIS A 272 20.20 -29.93 -17.65
C HIS A 272 20.09 -28.40 -17.69
N GLY A 273 18.95 -27.90 -18.20
CA GLY A 273 18.63 -26.48 -18.16
C GLY A 273 18.28 -25.99 -16.74
N PRO A 274 18.39 -24.68 -16.46
CA PRO A 274 18.11 -24.12 -15.14
C PRO A 274 16.60 -24.03 -14.81
N SER A 275 15.73 -24.25 -15.80
CA SER A 275 14.28 -24.16 -15.58
C SER A 275 13.78 -25.30 -14.70
N LEU A 276 12.86 -24.97 -13.78
CA LEU A 276 12.17 -25.94 -12.96
C LEU A 276 11.14 -26.77 -13.75
N PHE A 277 10.70 -26.26 -14.89
CA PHE A 277 9.61 -26.85 -15.68
C PHE A 277 10.07 -27.30 -17.07
N PHE A 278 10.82 -26.43 -17.77
CA PHE A 278 11.27 -26.74 -19.12
C PHE A 278 12.53 -27.61 -19.08
N LYS A 279 12.51 -28.71 -19.83
CA LYS A 279 13.65 -29.61 -20.01
C LYS A 279 14.27 -29.37 -21.37
N THR A 280 15.60 -29.46 -21.46
CA THR A 280 16.31 -29.37 -22.73
C THR A 280 15.91 -30.57 -23.60
N PRO A 281 15.28 -30.35 -24.77
CA PRO A 281 14.84 -31.45 -25.63
C PRO A 281 16.06 -32.22 -26.14
N GLY A 282 16.05 -33.55 -25.96
CA GLY A 282 17.11 -34.45 -26.44
C GLY A 282 17.91 -35.18 -25.35
N MET A 283 17.76 -34.81 -24.07
CA MET A 283 18.43 -35.48 -22.93
C MET A 283 17.47 -36.28 -22.03
N GLY A 284 16.55 -37.03 -22.64
CA GLY A 284 16.02 -38.22 -22.00
C GLY A 284 16.90 -39.40 -22.40
N LYS A 285 17.26 -40.30 -21.48
CA LYS A 285 17.68 -41.64 -21.88
C LYS A 285 16.59 -42.17 -22.83
N LYS A 286 16.86 -42.24 -24.14
CA LYS A 286 16.15 -43.20 -25.01
C LYS A 286 16.63 -44.60 -24.58
N GLY A 287 16.22 -45.00 -23.38
CA GLY A 287 16.57 -46.25 -22.75
C GLY A 287 15.52 -47.29 -23.09
N ALA A 288 15.97 -48.32 -23.80
CA ALA A 288 15.64 -49.71 -23.47
C ALA A 288 14.22 -50.23 -23.76
N GLN A 289 13.69 -50.01 -24.96
CA GLN A 289 12.63 -50.91 -25.48
C GLN A 289 12.78 -51.31 -26.95
N ARG A 290 13.90 -50.98 -27.61
CA ARG A 290 14.10 -51.30 -29.04
C ARG A 290 15.49 -51.84 -29.39
N ARG A 291 16.13 -52.52 -28.43
CA ARG A 291 17.36 -53.31 -28.65
C ARG A 291 17.20 -54.69 -27.99
N SER A 292 16.26 -55.48 -28.50
CA SER A 292 16.23 -56.95 -28.33
C SER A 292 16.03 -57.67 -29.67
N ARG A 293 16.17 -56.97 -30.80
CA ARG A 293 16.30 -57.57 -32.13
C ARG A 293 17.48 -56.92 -32.84
N ALA A 294 18.28 -57.76 -33.49
CA ALA A 294 19.57 -57.47 -34.11
C ALA A 294 20.73 -57.34 -33.11
N GLY A 295 21.23 -58.50 -32.69
CA GLY A 295 22.65 -58.62 -32.34
C GLY A 295 23.50 -58.63 -33.62
N GLY A 296 24.78 -58.28 -33.44
CA GLY A 296 25.84 -58.51 -34.42
C GLY A 296 26.35 -57.26 -35.13
N ALA A 297 27.45 -56.70 -34.63
CA ALA A 297 28.67 -56.37 -35.41
C ALA A 297 29.59 -55.43 -34.61
N GLN A 298 30.89 -55.69 -34.78
CA GLN A 298 32.03 -55.32 -33.94
C GLN A 298 32.51 -53.86 -34.03
N ALA A 299 33.45 -53.58 -33.12
CA ALA A 299 34.26 -52.39 -32.89
C ALA A 299 34.98 -51.78 -34.11
N ALA A 300 35.25 -50.46 -34.04
CA ALA A 300 36.57 -49.85 -34.28
C ALA A 300 36.53 -48.31 -34.18
N GLY A 301 37.60 -47.71 -33.63
CA GLY A 301 38.17 -46.48 -34.18
C GLY A 301 37.93 -45.18 -33.40
N ALA A 302 38.94 -44.77 -32.64
CA ALA A 302 39.15 -43.38 -32.23
C ALA A 302 39.31 -42.46 -33.47
N ARG A 303 38.71 -41.27 -33.43
CA ARG A 303 39.23 -40.06 -34.10
C ARG A 303 38.57 -38.79 -33.58
N GLU A 304 39.44 -37.94 -33.06
CA GLU A 304 39.25 -36.52 -32.79
C GLU A 304 38.80 -35.78 -34.06
N ILE A 305 37.65 -35.09 -34.01
CA ILE A 305 37.26 -34.08 -35.00
C ILE A 305 36.58 -32.91 -34.28
N THR A 306 37.36 -31.86 -34.07
CA THR A 306 36.91 -30.47 -34.05
C THR A 306 36.07 -30.19 -35.30
N ARG A 307 34.75 -29.93 -35.16
CA ARG A 307 33.98 -29.10 -36.10
C ARG A 307 32.55 -28.78 -35.62
N SER A 308 32.28 -27.47 -35.58
CA SER A 308 31.02 -26.80 -35.95
C SER A 308 29.86 -26.79 -34.93
N THR A 309 29.96 -25.89 -33.96
CA THR A 309 28.84 -25.29 -33.20
C THR A 309 28.05 -24.26 -34.02
N THR A 310 27.88 -24.48 -35.32
CA THR A 310 27.18 -23.52 -36.21
C THR A 310 25.82 -24.02 -36.72
N ASN A 311 25.48 -25.31 -36.57
CA ASN A 311 24.25 -25.87 -37.15
C ASN A 311 23.07 -26.07 -36.20
N LEU A 312 23.22 -25.91 -34.89
CA LEU A 312 22.08 -26.02 -33.95
C LEU A 312 21.30 -24.71 -33.76
N ARG A 313 21.88 -23.55 -34.11
CA ARG A 313 21.15 -22.27 -34.16
C ARG A 313 20.18 -22.16 -35.35
N LYS A 314 20.25 -23.07 -36.34
CA LYS A 314 19.42 -22.97 -37.55
C LYS A 314 18.06 -23.65 -37.43
N VAL A 315 17.90 -24.61 -36.50
CA VAL A 315 16.65 -25.40 -36.37
C VAL A 315 15.64 -24.72 -35.45
N GLU A 316 16.05 -24.14 -34.31
CA GLU A 316 15.14 -23.43 -33.39
C GLU A 316 14.65 -22.08 -33.94
N LEU A 317 15.49 -21.37 -34.70
CA LEU A 317 15.06 -20.16 -35.43
C LEU A 317 14.16 -20.50 -36.64
N SER A 318 14.12 -21.75 -37.11
CA SER A 318 13.31 -22.15 -38.26
C SER A 318 11.85 -22.42 -37.90
N GLY A 319 11.54 -22.95 -36.71
CA GLY A 319 10.17 -23.25 -36.29
C GLY A 319 9.32 -22.00 -36.07
N ALA A 320 9.88 -21.00 -35.37
CA ALA A 320 9.23 -19.72 -35.11
C ALA A 320 9.16 -18.81 -36.34
N LYS A 321 10.09 -18.98 -37.30
CA LYS A 321 10.03 -18.33 -38.62
C LYS A 321 9.04 -19.01 -39.55
N ARG A 322 8.93 -20.35 -39.55
CA ARG A 322 8.00 -21.11 -40.41
C ARG A 322 6.52 -20.87 -40.04
N TRP A 323 6.23 -20.65 -38.76
CA TRP A 323 4.88 -20.27 -38.31
C TRP A 323 4.52 -18.82 -38.68
N ARG A 324 5.48 -17.87 -38.54
CA ARG A 324 5.30 -16.49 -39.02
C ARG A 324 5.23 -16.38 -40.54
N GLN A 325 6.04 -17.15 -41.27
CA GLN A 325 6.03 -17.20 -42.73
C GLN A 325 4.73 -17.82 -43.24
N SER A 326 4.16 -18.82 -42.56
CA SER A 326 2.84 -19.39 -42.89
C SER A 326 1.67 -18.40 -42.75
N ILE A 327 1.79 -17.41 -41.85
CA ILE A 327 0.81 -16.32 -41.67
C ILE A 327 1.01 -15.24 -42.75
N VAL A 328 2.27 -14.92 -43.09
CA VAL A 328 2.61 -13.97 -44.16
C VAL A 328 2.30 -14.53 -45.55
N ASP A 329 2.50 -15.83 -45.76
CA ASP A 329 2.17 -16.55 -47.00
C ASP A 329 0.65 -16.67 -47.18
N ARG A 330 -0.12 -16.84 -46.10
CA ARG A 330 -1.60 -16.76 -46.15
C ARG A 330 -2.10 -15.35 -46.47
N ARG A 331 -1.43 -14.30 -45.96
CA ARG A 331 -1.70 -12.90 -46.31
C ARG A 331 -1.36 -12.56 -47.76
N THR A 332 -0.24 -13.08 -48.28
CA THR A 332 0.21 -12.81 -49.66
C THR A 332 -0.49 -13.67 -50.70
N LYS A 333 -0.97 -14.87 -50.35
CA LYS A 333 -1.82 -15.70 -51.23
C LYS A 333 -3.23 -15.09 -51.38
N CYS A 334 -3.82 -14.60 -50.28
CA CYS A 334 -5.07 -13.83 -50.32
C CYS A 334 -4.93 -12.51 -51.12
N GLY A 335 -3.78 -11.82 -50.98
CA GLY A 335 -3.47 -10.63 -51.78
C GLY A 335 -3.24 -10.88 -53.28
N ARG A 336 -2.70 -12.06 -53.66
CA ARG A 336 -2.49 -12.43 -55.07
C ARG A 336 -3.79 -12.87 -55.75
N GLU A 337 -4.66 -13.60 -55.06
CA GLU A 337 -5.98 -13.97 -55.58
C GLU A 337 -6.91 -12.75 -55.75
N LEU A 338 -6.76 -11.71 -54.91
CA LEU A 338 -7.47 -10.43 -55.04
C LEU A 338 -6.91 -9.53 -56.16
N GLY A 339 -5.60 -9.61 -56.46
CA GLY A 339 -4.97 -8.89 -57.57
C GLY A 339 -5.41 -9.40 -58.94
N VAL A 340 -5.72 -10.69 -59.06
CA VAL A 340 -6.25 -11.29 -60.29
C VAL A 340 -7.73 -10.95 -60.49
N ALA A 341 -8.52 -10.82 -59.41
CA ALA A 341 -9.93 -10.42 -59.49
C ALA A 341 -10.12 -8.93 -59.86
N ALA A 342 -9.18 -8.05 -59.48
CA ALA A 342 -9.24 -6.61 -59.77
C ALA A 342 -8.91 -6.25 -61.23
N ALA A 343 -8.33 -7.17 -62.01
CA ALA A 343 -8.00 -6.95 -63.42
C ALA A 343 -9.18 -7.17 -64.38
N VAL A 344 -10.32 -7.72 -63.90
CA VAL A 344 -11.40 -8.19 -64.78
C VAL A 344 -12.63 -7.27 -64.79
N HIS A 345 -12.88 -6.41 -63.79
CA HIS A 345 -14.02 -5.47 -63.83
C HIS A 345 -13.81 -4.17 -63.03
N PRO A 346 -13.99 -2.97 -63.63
CA PRO A 346 -13.64 -1.70 -63.00
C PRO A 346 -14.65 -1.13 -61.98
N ASN A 347 -15.79 -1.79 -61.72
CA ASN A 347 -16.87 -1.24 -60.86
C ASN A 347 -17.05 -1.90 -59.48
N PHE A 348 -16.13 -2.76 -59.02
CA PHE A 348 -16.29 -3.53 -57.77
C PHE A 348 -15.51 -2.98 -56.56
N HIS A 349 -15.21 -1.66 -56.53
CA HIS A 349 -14.27 -1.11 -55.55
C HIS A 349 -14.86 -0.72 -54.18
N LEU A 350 -16.18 -0.54 -54.05
CA LEU A 350 -16.80 -0.12 -52.78
C LEU A 350 -17.30 -1.29 -51.90
N SER A 351 -17.75 -2.40 -52.48
CA SER A 351 -18.33 -3.52 -51.72
C SER A 351 -17.27 -4.36 -51.00
N ALA A 352 -16.15 -4.68 -51.66
CA ALA A 352 -15.11 -5.54 -51.10
C ALA A 352 -14.38 -4.93 -49.87
N LYS A 353 -14.25 -3.59 -49.80
CA LYS A 353 -13.67 -2.90 -48.64
C LYS A 353 -14.60 -2.90 -47.43
N ALA A 354 -15.92 -2.90 -47.64
CA ALA A 354 -16.91 -3.00 -46.58
C ALA A 354 -16.97 -4.42 -46.00
N THR A 355 -16.94 -5.44 -46.85
CA THR A 355 -16.95 -6.85 -46.43
C THR A 355 -15.66 -7.24 -45.67
N LEU A 356 -14.50 -6.69 -46.06
CA LEU A 356 -13.22 -6.89 -45.34
C LEU A 356 -13.19 -6.22 -43.96
N ARG A 357 -13.83 -5.05 -43.79
CA ARG A 357 -13.99 -4.42 -42.48
C ARG A 357 -14.96 -5.22 -41.60
N TYR A 358 -16.04 -5.74 -42.18
CA TYR A 358 -17.02 -6.53 -41.43
C TYR A 358 -16.44 -7.88 -40.97
N CYS A 359 -15.73 -8.61 -41.84
CA CYS A 359 -15.07 -9.88 -41.43
C CYS A 359 -13.93 -9.68 -40.42
N CYS A 360 -13.13 -8.59 -40.52
CA CYS A 360 -12.10 -8.30 -39.52
C CYS A 360 -12.70 -7.87 -38.16
N LEU A 361 -13.83 -7.15 -38.17
CA LEU A 361 -14.54 -6.78 -36.95
C LEU A 361 -15.21 -7.99 -36.29
N VAL A 362 -15.86 -8.86 -37.06
CA VAL A 362 -16.50 -10.07 -36.53
C VAL A 362 -15.47 -11.06 -35.98
N GLN A 363 -14.29 -11.20 -36.60
CA GLN A 363 -13.22 -12.04 -36.07
C GLN A 363 -12.57 -11.45 -34.81
N ALA A 364 -12.36 -10.12 -34.77
CA ALA A 364 -11.83 -9.43 -33.60
C ALA A 364 -12.80 -9.44 -32.41
N ASP A 365 -14.11 -9.36 -32.68
CA ASP A 365 -15.15 -9.49 -31.65
C ASP A 365 -15.26 -10.94 -31.14
N PHE A 366 -15.07 -11.96 -32.00
CA PHE A 366 -15.07 -13.36 -31.58
C PHE A 366 -13.84 -13.71 -30.73
N ASP A 367 -12.66 -13.18 -31.09
CA ASP A 367 -11.41 -13.33 -30.33
C ASP A 367 -11.45 -12.55 -29.00
N ALA A 368 -12.05 -11.35 -28.97
CA ALA A 368 -12.23 -10.57 -27.75
C ALA A 368 -13.30 -11.16 -26.80
N LYS A 369 -14.31 -11.85 -27.34
CA LYS A 369 -15.36 -12.51 -26.54
C LYS A 369 -14.87 -13.82 -25.93
N THR A 370 -14.05 -14.59 -26.65
CA THR A 370 -13.40 -15.81 -26.13
C THR A 370 -12.29 -15.52 -25.11
N GLU A 371 -11.54 -14.42 -25.24
CA GLU A 371 -10.62 -13.96 -24.17
C GLU A 371 -11.36 -13.43 -22.94
N LYS A 372 -12.48 -12.69 -23.11
CA LYS A 372 -13.28 -12.18 -21.99
C LYS A 372 -14.03 -13.27 -21.23
N GLU A 373 -14.52 -14.32 -21.89
CA GLU A 373 -15.14 -15.47 -21.22
C GLU A 373 -14.09 -16.29 -20.43
N GLY A 374 -12.89 -16.48 -20.99
CA GLY A 374 -11.77 -17.11 -20.28
C GLY A 374 -11.16 -16.25 -19.15
N GLU A 375 -11.31 -14.93 -19.20
CA GLU A 375 -10.88 -13.99 -18.15
C GLU A 375 -11.95 -13.84 -17.07
N HIS A 376 -13.25 -13.90 -17.40
CA HIS A 376 -14.34 -13.90 -16.43
C HIS A 376 -14.37 -15.17 -15.58
N ASP A 377 -14.06 -16.34 -16.17
CA ASP A 377 -13.94 -17.61 -15.45
C ASP A 377 -12.65 -17.70 -14.61
N ARG A 378 -11.54 -17.10 -15.07
CA ARG A 378 -10.31 -16.97 -14.26
C ARG A 378 -10.45 -15.97 -13.13
N HIS A 379 -11.19 -14.87 -13.32
CA HIS A 379 -11.55 -13.96 -12.25
C HIS A 379 -12.50 -14.62 -11.24
N LYS A 380 -13.47 -15.45 -11.65
CA LYS A 380 -14.29 -16.25 -10.71
C LYS A 380 -13.45 -17.26 -9.93
N TYR A 381 -12.47 -17.92 -10.56
CA TYR A 381 -11.58 -18.88 -9.89
C TYR A 381 -10.54 -18.20 -8.98
N GLN A 382 -9.98 -17.05 -9.37
CA GLN A 382 -9.05 -16.27 -8.54
C GLN A 382 -9.75 -15.49 -7.44
N TYR A 383 -10.96 -14.98 -7.69
CA TYR A 383 -11.79 -14.34 -6.66
C TYR A 383 -12.24 -15.39 -5.64
N ASN A 384 -12.70 -16.58 -6.06
CA ASN A 384 -13.03 -17.66 -5.12
C ASN A 384 -11.81 -18.22 -4.38
N ARG A 385 -10.59 -18.16 -4.94
CA ARG A 385 -9.35 -18.59 -4.27
C ARG A 385 -8.77 -17.53 -3.33
N ALA A 386 -8.91 -16.25 -3.66
CA ALA A 386 -8.57 -15.14 -2.77
C ALA A 386 -9.61 -14.97 -1.64
N TYR A 387 -10.89 -15.26 -1.90
CA TYR A 387 -11.93 -15.35 -0.88
C TYR A 387 -11.74 -16.58 0.02
N LYS A 388 -11.34 -17.76 -0.51
CA LYS A 388 -10.96 -18.92 0.31
C LYS A 388 -9.71 -18.68 1.16
N ASN A 389 -8.66 -18.08 0.59
CA ASN A 389 -7.42 -17.82 1.33
C ASN A 389 -7.54 -16.69 2.38
N THR A 390 -8.65 -15.94 2.41
CA THR A 390 -8.96 -14.96 3.45
C THR A 390 -10.05 -15.44 4.42
N PHE A 391 -10.54 -16.67 4.25
CA PHE A 391 -11.53 -17.32 5.11
C PHE A 391 -11.07 -18.65 5.73
N ASP A 392 -9.86 -19.13 5.43
CA ASP A 392 -9.24 -20.29 6.08
C ASP A 392 -7.97 -19.88 6.86
N MET A 393 -8.10 -18.90 7.78
CA MET A 393 -7.10 -18.64 8.84
C MET A 393 -7.54 -19.23 10.19
N ASP A 394 -8.51 -20.14 10.18
CA ASP A 394 -8.97 -20.85 11.38
C ASP A 394 -8.40 -22.28 11.33
N GLY A 395 -7.09 -22.44 11.59
CA GLY A 395 -6.46 -23.76 11.61
C GLY A 395 -4.93 -23.82 11.64
N GLU A 396 -4.25 -22.99 12.43
CA GLU A 396 -2.82 -23.21 12.74
C GLU A 396 -2.60 -23.41 14.24
N ASP A 397 -1.81 -24.45 14.56
CA ASP A 397 -1.57 -25.00 15.88
C ASP A 397 -1.07 -23.98 16.93
N PRO A 398 -1.48 -24.08 18.21
CA PRO A 398 -1.19 -23.06 19.22
C PRO A 398 0.27 -22.98 19.72
N GLU A 399 1.20 -23.77 19.19
CA GLU A 399 2.56 -23.90 19.76
C GLU A 399 3.67 -23.04 19.11
N LYS A 400 3.41 -22.27 18.03
CA LYS A 400 4.49 -21.59 17.27
C LYS A 400 4.70 -20.09 17.52
N HIS A 401 3.97 -19.46 18.44
CA HIS A 401 4.21 -18.07 18.80
C HIS A 401 4.49 -17.96 20.31
N PRO A 402 5.72 -17.62 20.75
CA PRO A 402 5.91 -17.27 22.15
C PRO A 402 5.07 -16.01 22.44
N LEU A 403 4.09 -16.16 23.33
CA LEU A 403 3.24 -15.07 23.81
C LEU A 403 4.12 -13.87 24.21
N PRO A 404 3.81 -12.64 23.76
CA PRO A 404 4.66 -11.49 24.03
C PRO A 404 4.74 -11.22 25.53
N SER A 405 5.96 -11.21 26.08
CA SER A 405 6.20 -10.88 27.48
C SER A 405 5.68 -9.48 27.82
N LYS A 406 4.78 -9.42 28.81
CA LYS A 406 4.01 -8.25 29.25
C LYS A 406 4.91 -7.01 29.42
N ALA A 407 4.68 -5.96 28.64
CA ALA A 407 5.27 -4.65 28.92
C ALA A 407 4.68 -4.08 30.22
N GLY A 408 5.50 -3.41 31.04
CA GLY A 408 5.08 -2.75 32.28
C GLY A 408 3.88 -1.81 32.06
N ILE A 409 2.98 -1.75 33.04
CA ILE A 409 1.65 -1.11 32.95
C ILE A 409 1.73 0.38 32.55
N LEU A 410 2.82 1.07 32.91
CA LEU A 410 3.01 2.52 32.69
C LEU A 410 4.04 2.88 31.59
N SER A 411 4.49 1.93 30.77
CA SER A 411 5.47 2.21 29.72
C SER A 411 4.87 3.09 28.60
N ARG A 412 5.61 4.09 28.11
CA ARG A 412 5.22 4.94 26.96
C ARG A 412 4.86 4.10 25.72
N ALA A 413 5.51 2.95 25.54
CA ALA A 413 5.22 2.00 24.47
C ALA A 413 3.86 1.30 24.65
N ARG A 414 3.39 1.11 25.88
CA ARG A 414 2.05 0.56 26.16
C ARG A 414 0.97 1.63 26.00
N LEU A 415 1.28 2.88 26.33
CA LEU A 415 0.35 4.01 26.26
C LEU A 415 0.07 4.46 24.81
N LEU A 416 1.11 4.58 23.99
CA LEU A 416 1.02 5.12 22.63
C LEU A 416 1.24 4.07 21.53
N GLY A 417 1.52 2.82 21.91
CA GLY A 417 1.86 1.77 20.95
C GLY A 417 0.65 1.13 20.25
N PRO A 418 0.94 0.32 19.21
CA PRO A 418 -0.07 -0.39 18.44
C PRO A 418 -0.71 -1.53 19.23
N VAL A 419 -2.00 -1.72 19.00
CA VAL A 419 -2.85 -2.75 19.61
C VAL A 419 -3.11 -3.87 18.59
N THR A 420 -3.11 -5.12 19.05
CA THR A 420 -3.47 -6.29 18.23
C THR A 420 -4.93 -6.24 17.82
N LYS A 421 -5.21 -6.44 16.53
CA LYS A 421 -6.59 -6.50 16.01
C LYS A 421 -7.38 -7.73 16.47
N GLU A 422 -6.72 -8.77 16.98
CA GLU A 422 -7.37 -10.02 17.40
C GLU A 422 -8.43 -9.83 18.48
N TYR A 423 -8.23 -8.86 19.38
CA TYR A 423 -9.13 -8.55 20.49
C TYR A 423 -10.00 -7.30 20.24
N GLY A 424 -10.12 -6.85 18.99
CA GLY A 424 -10.89 -5.65 18.65
C GLY A 424 -12.40 -5.88 18.48
N ASP A 425 -12.86 -7.13 18.60
CA ASP A 425 -14.25 -7.54 18.40
C ASP A 425 -15.10 -7.43 19.67
N TRP A 426 -14.58 -7.84 20.83
CA TRP A 426 -15.33 -7.80 22.11
C TRP A 426 -15.82 -6.40 22.52
N PRO A 427 -15.09 -5.27 22.29
CA PRO A 427 -15.62 -3.94 22.62
C PRO A 427 -16.83 -3.60 21.75
N LEU A 428 -16.78 -3.97 20.46
CA LEU A 428 -17.86 -3.70 19.51
C LEU A 428 -19.10 -4.56 19.82
N LEU A 429 -18.91 -5.79 20.30
CA LEU A 429 -19.99 -6.64 20.79
C LEU A 429 -20.66 -6.06 22.05
N ALA A 430 -19.87 -5.53 23.00
CA ALA A 430 -20.41 -4.79 24.14
C ALA A 430 -21.19 -3.54 23.69
N MET A 431 -20.73 -2.86 22.63
CA MET A 431 -21.46 -1.73 22.06
C MET A 431 -22.78 -2.15 21.39
N SER A 432 -22.87 -3.36 20.80
CA SER A 432 -24.13 -3.87 20.25
C SER A 432 -25.20 -4.06 21.33
N LEU A 433 -24.81 -4.57 22.51
CA LEU A 433 -25.71 -4.66 23.67
C LEU A 433 -26.22 -3.28 24.09
N VAL A 434 -25.30 -2.32 24.24
CA VAL A 434 -25.63 -0.94 24.65
C VAL A 434 -26.51 -0.24 23.61
N THR A 435 -26.28 -0.45 22.31
CA THR A 435 -27.16 0.07 21.26
C THR A 435 -28.58 -0.43 21.45
N GLY A 436 -28.77 -1.74 21.63
CA GLY A 436 -30.10 -2.30 21.88
C GLY A 436 -30.78 -1.70 23.11
N MET A 437 -30.01 -1.47 24.17
CA MET A 437 -30.52 -0.85 25.41
C MET A 437 -30.99 0.59 25.19
N VAL A 438 -30.14 1.43 24.60
CA VAL A 438 -30.40 2.86 24.40
C VAL A 438 -31.47 3.10 23.33
N ASP A 439 -31.43 2.37 22.21
CA ASP A 439 -32.44 2.48 21.15
C ASP A 439 -33.81 2.00 21.62
N GLY A 440 -33.89 0.91 22.39
CA GLY A 440 -35.14 0.47 23.00
C GLY A 440 -35.73 1.53 23.93
N ALA A 441 -34.89 2.16 24.75
CA ALA A 441 -35.33 3.16 25.71
C ALA A 441 -35.84 4.43 25.04
N CYS A 442 -35.15 4.86 23.98
CA CYS A 442 -35.48 6.09 23.28
C CYS A 442 -36.64 5.91 22.30
N PHE A 443 -36.84 4.71 21.76
CA PHE A 443 -38.03 4.42 20.98
C PHE A 443 -39.29 4.49 21.86
N THR A 444 -39.26 3.92 23.06
CA THR A 444 -40.40 3.96 23.98
C THR A 444 -40.71 5.37 24.50
N ASN A 445 -39.69 6.18 24.82
CA ASN A 445 -39.91 7.53 25.37
C ASN A 445 -40.10 8.61 24.30
N TYR A 446 -39.46 8.49 23.15
CA TYR A 446 -39.36 9.56 22.15
C TYR A 446 -39.86 9.16 20.76
N GLY A 447 -40.26 7.91 20.54
CA GLY A 447 -40.78 7.44 19.25
C GLY A 447 -39.74 7.43 18.12
N MET A 448 -38.46 7.35 18.47
CA MET A 448 -37.33 7.52 17.55
C MET A 448 -36.13 6.70 17.99
N PHE A 449 -35.18 6.49 17.08
CA PHE A 449 -33.95 5.77 17.36
C PHE A 449 -32.76 6.72 17.43
N ILE A 450 -31.69 6.28 18.07
CA ILE A 450 -30.42 7.02 18.16
C ILE A 450 -29.36 6.35 17.28
N GLY A 451 -29.35 5.02 17.27
CA GLY A 451 -28.45 4.21 16.47
C GLY A 451 -28.99 3.82 15.10
N MET A 452 -30.31 3.58 14.98
CA MET A 452 -30.96 3.11 13.75
C MET A 452 -31.48 4.26 12.87
N GLN A 453 -30.59 4.91 12.14
CA GLN A 453 -30.93 6.08 11.33
C GLN A 453 -31.85 5.79 10.14
N THR A 454 -31.90 4.55 9.63
CA THR A 454 -32.85 4.16 8.58
C THR A 454 -34.30 4.33 9.04
N GLY A 455 -34.62 3.97 10.29
CA GLY A 455 -35.95 4.18 10.86
C GLY A 455 -36.28 5.66 11.00
N ASN A 456 -35.33 6.46 11.49
CA ASN A 456 -35.51 7.91 11.64
C ASN A 456 -35.76 8.61 10.30
N THR A 457 -35.09 8.21 9.23
CA THR A 457 -35.34 8.75 7.89
C THR A 457 -36.76 8.46 7.41
N VAL A 458 -37.28 7.27 7.70
CA VAL A 458 -38.67 6.91 7.37
C VAL A 458 -39.64 7.71 8.21
N ILE A 459 -39.43 7.85 9.52
CA ILE A 459 -40.29 8.63 10.41
C ILE A 459 -40.29 10.12 9.98
N LEU A 460 -39.13 10.68 9.64
CA LEU A 460 -39.01 12.05 9.13
C LEU A 460 -39.81 12.25 7.84
N GLY A 461 -39.73 11.29 6.91
CA GLY A 461 -40.50 11.30 5.67
C GLY A 461 -42.00 11.14 5.90
N LEU A 462 -42.41 10.26 6.82
CA LEU A 462 -43.81 10.08 7.17
C LEU A 462 -44.38 11.32 7.87
N SER A 463 -43.55 12.02 8.64
CA SER A 463 -43.94 13.25 9.34
C SER A 463 -44.30 14.38 8.38
N THR A 464 -43.85 14.38 7.12
CA THR A 464 -44.30 15.35 6.11
C THR A 464 -45.78 15.18 5.75
N ALA A 465 -46.33 13.99 6.00
CA ALA A 465 -47.75 13.68 5.81
C ALA A 465 -48.54 13.77 7.13
N GLY A 466 -47.94 14.28 8.21
CA GLY A 466 -48.59 14.37 9.53
C GLY A 466 -48.72 13.04 10.26
N LEU A 467 -47.96 12.01 9.87
CA LEU A 467 -47.96 10.68 10.49
C LEU A 467 -46.58 10.35 11.08
N PRO A 468 -46.47 9.69 12.24
CA PRO A 468 -47.53 9.37 13.21
C PRO A 468 -48.19 10.63 13.80
N ASP A 469 -49.33 10.49 14.48
CA ASP A 469 -50.09 11.57 15.16
C ASP A 469 -49.29 12.19 16.33
N ASN A 470 -48.11 12.74 16.03
CA ASN A 470 -47.19 13.40 16.94
C ASN A 470 -46.62 14.64 16.23
N PRO A 471 -46.96 15.86 16.68
CA PRO A 471 -46.58 17.10 16.00
C PRO A 471 -45.06 17.38 16.00
N TYR A 472 -44.28 16.73 16.86
CA TYR A 472 -42.84 17.00 17.02
C TYR A 472 -41.94 15.84 16.55
N ALA A 473 -42.49 14.78 15.98
CA ALA A 473 -41.73 13.62 15.49
C ALA A 473 -40.70 13.99 14.40
N TRP A 474 -41.02 14.97 13.54
CA TRP A 474 -40.09 15.46 12.52
C TRP A 474 -38.86 16.15 13.13
N LEU A 475 -39.06 16.93 14.19
CA LEU A 475 -38.00 17.73 14.81
C LEU A 475 -37.01 16.83 15.53
N THR A 476 -37.54 15.90 16.33
CA THR A 476 -36.73 14.98 17.13
C THR A 476 -35.89 14.07 16.22
N THR A 477 -36.49 13.48 15.18
CA THR A 477 -35.77 12.64 14.19
C THR A 477 -34.75 13.43 13.36
N LEU A 478 -35.06 14.66 12.94
CA LEU A 478 -34.11 15.52 12.24
C LEU A 478 -32.89 15.86 13.12
N VAL A 479 -33.12 16.22 14.38
CA VAL A 479 -32.05 16.53 15.34
C VAL A 479 -31.17 15.30 15.56
N SER A 480 -31.76 14.10 15.69
CA SER A 480 -31.00 12.84 15.79
C SER A 480 -30.13 12.60 14.57
N ILE A 481 -30.68 12.71 13.35
CA ILE A 481 -29.92 12.50 12.10
C ILE A 481 -28.76 13.49 11.99
N VAL A 482 -29.01 14.78 12.21
CA VAL A 482 -27.98 15.82 12.06
C VAL A 482 -26.85 15.64 13.08
N THR A 483 -27.19 15.45 14.35
CA THR A 483 -26.18 15.31 15.42
C THR A 483 -25.40 14.00 15.30
N PHE A 484 -26.05 12.92 14.86
CA PHE A 484 -25.41 11.66 14.50
C PHE A 484 -24.38 11.84 13.37
N LEU A 485 -24.76 12.53 12.29
CA LEU A 485 -23.86 12.79 11.16
C LEU A 485 -22.66 13.66 11.57
N VAL A 486 -22.88 14.66 12.43
CA VAL A 486 -21.79 15.49 12.97
C VAL A 486 -20.83 14.64 13.80
N GLY A 487 -21.33 13.76 14.68
CA GLY A 487 -20.50 12.84 15.46
C GLY A 487 -19.65 11.92 14.60
N ALA A 488 -20.24 11.32 13.56
CA ALA A 488 -19.52 10.48 12.61
C ALA A 488 -18.47 11.27 11.81
N PHE A 489 -18.84 12.45 11.30
CA PHE A 489 -17.95 13.31 10.50
C PHE A 489 -16.72 13.76 11.31
N LEU A 490 -16.92 14.24 12.53
CA LEU A 490 -15.83 14.67 13.40
C LEU A 490 -14.89 13.51 13.74
N THR A 491 -15.43 12.32 14.00
CA THR A 491 -14.64 11.12 14.32
C THR A 491 -13.75 10.69 13.15
N PHE A 492 -14.29 10.67 11.92
CA PHE A 492 -13.50 10.36 10.72
C PHE A 492 -12.40 11.39 10.46
N ARG A 493 -12.70 12.69 10.64
CA ARG A 493 -11.72 13.78 10.44
C ARG A 493 -10.62 13.78 11.50
N ALA A 494 -10.99 13.65 12.77
CA ALA A 494 -10.04 13.58 13.88
C ALA A 494 -9.14 12.35 13.76
N SER A 495 -9.72 11.18 13.44
CA SER A 495 -8.95 9.94 13.29
C SER A 495 -7.98 10.01 12.11
N LYS A 496 -8.36 10.66 10.99
CA LYS A 496 -7.44 10.89 9.86
C LYS A 496 -6.29 11.83 10.21
N LEU A 497 -6.51 12.79 11.11
CA LEU A 497 -5.48 13.74 11.55
C LEU A 497 -4.50 13.12 12.56
N ILE A 498 -5.01 12.32 13.49
CA ILE A 498 -4.25 11.77 14.61
C ILE A 498 -3.58 10.43 14.25
N THR A 499 -4.28 9.56 13.52
CA THR A 499 -3.78 8.24 13.11
C THR A 499 -4.16 7.93 11.66
N PRO A 500 -3.38 8.39 10.66
CA PRO A 500 -3.71 8.18 9.24
C PRO A 500 -3.80 6.69 8.84
N ASP A 501 -3.08 5.81 9.54
CA ASP A 501 -3.07 4.36 9.30
C ASP A 501 -4.13 3.58 10.12
N GLY A 502 -5.01 4.28 10.85
CA GLY A 502 -6.11 3.72 11.64
C GLY A 502 -5.90 3.72 13.17
N PRO A 503 -6.99 3.65 13.96
CA PRO A 503 -6.97 3.86 15.41
C PRO A 503 -6.18 2.79 16.18
N ASN A 504 -6.08 1.56 15.65
CA ASN A 504 -5.31 0.46 16.25
C ASN A 504 -3.82 0.77 16.43
N ARG A 505 -3.27 1.81 15.80
CA ARG A 505 -1.87 2.21 15.95
C ARG A 505 -1.57 2.95 17.25
N ASN A 506 -2.57 3.58 17.85
CA ASN A 506 -2.42 4.35 19.07
C ASN A 506 -3.49 3.95 20.07
N ARG A 507 -3.10 3.15 21.05
CA ARG A 507 -3.99 2.66 22.12
C ARG A 507 -4.75 3.77 22.83
N LEU A 508 -4.06 4.87 23.17
CA LEU A 508 -4.70 6.00 23.85
C LEU A 508 -5.81 6.61 22.99
N TRP A 509 -5.58 6.71 21.69
CA TRP A 509 -6.60 7.23 20.76
C TRP A 509 -7.79 6.28 20.68
N GLU A 510 -7.57 4.98 20.49
CA GLU A 510 -8.63 3.97 20.49
C GLU A 510 -9.47 3.98 21.78
N ALA A 511 -8.80 3.96 22.94
CA ALA A 511 -9.48 4.04 24.24
C ALA A 511 -10.22 5.38 24.42
N SER A 512 -9.65 6.48 23.93
CA SER A 512 -10.31 7.80 24.01
C SER A 512 -11.59 7.87 23.20
N LEU A 513 -11.69 7.18 22.06
CA LEU A 513 -12.92 7.13 21.26
C LEU A 513 -14.07 6.46 22.04
N PHE A 514 -13.80 5.36 22.74
CA PHE A 514 -14.79 4.72 23.62
C PHE A 514 -15.08 5.54 24.88
N MET A 515 -14.06 6.22 25.43
CA MET A 515 -14.22 7.09 26.59
C MET A 515 -15.10 8.30 26.28
N ILE A 516 -14.91 8.94 25.12
CA ILE A 516 -15.74 10.06 24.67
C ILE A 516 -17.19 9.61 24.49
N GLN A 517 -17.43 8.41 23.93
CA GLN A 517 -18.78 7.85 23.84
C GLN A 517 -19.42 7.68 25.22
N ALA A 518 -18.66 7.17 26.20
CA ALA A 518 -19.13 7.01 27.58
C ALA A 518 -19.45 8.37 28.22
N LEU A 519 -18.58 9.38 28.04
CA LEU A 519 -18.77 10.72 28.61
C LEU A 519 -20.05 11.40 28.11
N PHE A 520 -20.34 11.32 26.81
CA PHE A 520 -21.61 11.86 26.27
C PHE A 520 -22.83 11.10 26.79
N LEU A 521 -22.70 9.79 27.04
CA LEU A 521 -23.78 9.00 27.62
C LEU A 521 -23.97 9.28 29.12
N ILE A 522 -22.89 9.52 29.86
CA ILE A 522 -22.92 9.99 31.27
C ILE A 522 -23.55 11.37 31.33
N LEU A 523 -23.20 12.28 30.42
CA LEU A 523 -23.82 13.60 30.33
C LEU A 523 -25.32 13.47 30.10
N ALA A 524 -25.76 12.59 29.19
CA ALA A 524 -27.18 12.32 28.98
C ALA A 524 -27.84 11.74 30.25
N ALA A 525 -27.23 10.74 30.90
CA ALA A 525 -27.75 10.17 32.14
C ALA A 525 -27.89 11.22 33.26
N ALA A 526 -26.87 12.07 33.43
CA ALA A 526 -26.84 13.15 34.41
C ALA A 526 -27.88 14.26 34.12
N LEU A 527 -28.21 14.51 32.85
CA LEU A 527 -29.30 15.42 32.46
C LEU A 527 -30.68 14.79 32.68
N ALA A 528 -30.79 13.47 32.63
CA ALA A 528 -32.04 12.76 32.86
C ALA A 528 -32.38 12.61 34.36
N THR A 529 -31.39 12.59 35.25
CA THR A 529 -31.56 12.27 36.69
C THR A 529 -32.31 13.32 37.53
N PRO A 530 -32.20 14.65 37.30
CA PRO A 530 -32.89 15.63 38.15
C PRO A 530 -34.41 15.67 37.89
N ASP A 531 -35.20 15.47 38.95
CA ASP A 531 -36.65 15.58 38.93
C ASP A 531 -37.10 16.94 38.35
N GLY A 532 -37.83 16.91 37.23
CA GLY A 532 -38.39 18.10 36.58
C GLY A 532 -37.53 18.77 35.50
N LEU A 533 -36.29 18.30 35.25
CA LEU A 533 -35.48 18.82 34.14
C LEU A 533 -35.89 18.23 32.77
N ILE A 534 -36.22 16.94 32.73
CA ILE A 534 -36.72 16.24 31.55
C ILE A 534 -37.93 15.39 31.98
N PRO A 535 -39.14 15.63 31.42
CA PRO A 535 -40.30 14.81 31.75
C PRO A 535 -40.08 13.38 31.26
N GLN A 536 -40.11 12.43 32.18
CA GLN A 536 -40.05 10.99 31.92
C GLN A 536 -41.42 10.37 32.22
N ASN A 537 -41.75 9.26 31.57
CA ASN A 537 -42.88 8.46 31.99
C ASN A 537 -42.58 7.90 33.39
N PRO A 538 -43.43 8.12 34.41
CA PRO A 538 -43.20 7.60 35.74
C PRO A 538 -43.14 6.07 35.72
N GLY A 539 -42.17 5.49 36.44
CA GLY A 539 -41.96 4.05 36.49
C GLY A 539 -43.22 3.30 36.95
N GLY A 540 -43.60 2.25 36.22
CA GLY A 540 -44.68 1.33 36.58
C GLY A 540 -45.99 1.45 35.77
N THR A 541 -46.19 2.47 34.94
CA THR A 541 -47.42 2.59 34.11
C THR A 541 -47.31 1.83 32.79
N SER A 542 -47.29 0.50 32.89
CA SER A 542 -47.64 -0.37 31.76
C SER A 542 -49.17 -0.53 31.75
N ARG A 543 -49.88 0.49 31.26
CA ARG A 543 -51.26 0.49 30.73
C ARG A 543 -51.87 1.88 30.93
N ASP A 544 -52.56 2.31 29.89
CA ASP A 544 -53.23 3.59 29.74
C ASP A 544 -52.28 4.76 29.47
N THR A 545 -52.24 5.13 28.20
CA THR A 545 -51.97 6.49 27.76
C THR A 545 -53.08 7.41 28.27
N PRO A 546 -52.82 8.35 29.18
CA PRO A 546 -53.51 9.61 29.14
C PRO A 546 -52.51 10.67 28.67
N ASN A 547 -52.79 11.20 27.49
CA ASN A 547 -52.31 12.48 26.97
C ASN A 547 -50.80 12.58 26.64
N PRO A 548 -50.44 12.27 25.38
CA PRO A 548 -49.17 12.67 24.76
C PRO A 548 -48.82 14.18 24.72
N PRO A 549 -49.73 15.18 24.82
CA PRO A 549 -49.33 16.57 24.54
C PRO A 549 -48.45 17.24 25.61
N GLU A 550 -48.44 16.83 26.88
CA GLU A 550 -47.66 17.56 27.91
C GLU A 550 -46.16 17.21 27.94
N VAL A 551 -45.80 16.01 27.51
CA VAL A 551 -44.40 15.58 27.40
C VAL A 551 -43.80 16.15 26.11
N ILE A 552 -44.56 16.13 25.01
CA ILE A 552 -44.04 16.39 23.66
C ILE A 552 -43.97 17.91 23.32
N GLU A 553 -44.71 18.79 23.99
CA GLU A 553 -44.57 20.26 23.83
C GLU A 553 -43.29 20.84 24.47
N ASN A 554 -42.59 20.06 25.30
CA ASN A 554 -41.41 20.53 26.02
C ASN A 554 -40.13 20.42 25.18
N ILE A 555 -39.61 21.56 24.70
CA ILE A 555 -38.31 21.68 24.02
C ILE A 555 -37.14 21.06 24.81
N LYS A 556 -37.32 20.88 26.13
CA LYS A 556 -36.37 20.21 27.02
C LYS A 556 -36.14 18.74 26.65
N ILE A 557 -37.10 18.04 26.04
CA ILE A 557 -36.91 16.66 25.55
C ILE A 557 -35.87 16.58 24.43
N VAL A 558 -35.86 17.59 23.57
CA VAL A 558 -34.88 17.66 22.47
C VAL A 558 -33.46 17.81 23.01
N SER A 559 -33.27 18.28 24.24
CA SER A 559 -31.92 18.48 24.81
C SER A 559 -31.14 17.18 25.05
N LEU A 560 -31.83 16.04 25.23
CA LEU A 560 -31.18 14.75 25.49
C LEU A 560 -30.74 14.02 24.21
N ILE A 561 -31.40 14.32 23.07
CA ILE A 561 -31.13 13.65 21.79
C ILE A 561 -29.72 13.94 21.26
N PRO A 562 -29.22 15.19 21.22
CA PRO A 562 -27.88 15.50 20.69
C PRO A 562 -26.74 14.71 21.33
N PRO A 563 -26.55 14.64 22.67
CA PRO A 563 -25.44 13.88 23.24
C PRO A 563 -25.57 12.37 22.94
N LEU A 564 -26.80 11.84 22.93
CA LEU A 564 -27.07 10.43 22.64
C LEU A 564 -26.80 10.08 21.15
N ALA A 565 -27.27 10.89 20.21
CA ALA A 565 -27.06 10.69 18.77
C ALA A 565 -25.61 10.94 18.37
N PHE A 566 -24.96 11.94 18.97
CA PHE A 566 -23.55 12.22 18.75
C PHE A 566 -22.67 11.02 19.13
N GLN A 567 -22.87 10.44 20.33
CA GLN A 567 -22.09 9.26 20.73
C GLN A 567 -22.32 8.06 19.81
N SER A 568 -23.55 7.86 19.32
CA SER A 568 -23.84 6.76 18.41
C SER A 568 -23.21 6.96 17.02
N GLY A 569 -23.03 8.21 16.59
CA GLY A 569 -22.27 8.55 15.39
C GLY A 569 -20.78 8.20 15.52
N ILE A 570 -20.18 8.48 16.69
CA ILE A 570 -18.80 8.08 17.02
C ILE A 570 -18.67 6.55 16.99
N GLN A 571 -19.64 5.84 17.56
CA GLN A 571 -19.63 4.38 17.66
C GLN A 571 -19.56 3.70 16.28
N ILE A 572 -20.37 4.16 15.32
CA ILE A 572 -20.34 3.64 13.93
C ILE A 572 -19.06 4.05 13.19
N ALA A 573 -18.59 5.28 13.36
CA ALA A 573 -17.32 5.68 12.77
C ALA A 573 -16.16 4.84 13.31
N THR A 574 -16.17 4.54 14.61
CA THR A 574 -15.15 3.70 15.28
C THR A 574 -15.16 2.26 14.76
N SER A 575 -16.33 1.65 14.58
CA SER A 575 -16.40 0.28 14.02
C SER A 575 -15.86 0.18 12.60
N ARG A 576 -16.16 1.19 11.77
CA ARG A 576 -15.61 1.30 10.40
C ARG A 576 -14.10 1.52 10.39
N LEU A 577 -13.59 2.34 11.30
CA LEU A 577 -12.16 2.63 11.42
C LEU A 577 -11.34 1.45 11.96
N LEU A 578 -11.91 0.61 12.82
CA LEU A 578 -11.26 -0.61 13.32
C LEU A 578 -11.17 -1.71 12.26
N GLY A 579 -12.02 -1.67 11.23
CA GLY A 579 -11.98 -2.57 10.08
C GLY A 579 -12.80 -3.85 10.23
N PHE A 580 -13.65 -3.96 11.26
CA PHE A 580 -14.60 -5.05 11.43
C PHE A 580 -15.87 -4.78 10.63
N ASN A 581 -15.80 -5.01 9.32
CA ASN A 581 -16.93 -4.77 8.42
C ASN A 581 -18.11 -5.71 8.69
N GLU A 582 -17.86 -6.88 9.31
CA GLU A 582 -18.89 -7.82 9.73
C GLU A 582 -19.68 -7.42 10.99
N LEU A 583 -19.27 -6.38 11.71
CA LEU A 583 -19.93 -5.89 12.93
C LEU A 583 -20.46 -4.45 12.76
N PRO A 584 -21.45 -4.20 11.90
CA PRO A 584 -22.13 -2.92 11.83
C PRO A 584 -23.08 -2.81 13.03
N ILE A 585 -22.53 -2.42 14.17
CA ILE A 585 -23.14 -2.38 15.52
C ILE A 585 -24.63 -1.97 15.56
N ASN A 586 -25.13 -1.14 14.63
CA ASN A 586 -26.53 -0.68 14.58
C ASN A 586 -27.27 -1.00 13.25
N VAL A 587 -26.61 -1.50 12.20
CA VAL A 587 -27.25 -1.80 10.89
C VAL A 587 -27.33 -3.32 10.71
N ILE A 588 -28.27 -3.93 11.41
CA ILE A 588 -28.40 -5.39 11.44
C ILE A 588 -28.95 -5.99 10.14
N THR A 589 -29.60 -5.22 9.27
CA THR A 589 -30.15 -5.72 8.01
C THR A 589 -29.07 -6.36 7.13
N SER A 590 -27.90 -5.72 7.00
CA SER A 590 -26.78 -6.33 6.28
C SER A 590 -26.23 -7.55 7.01
N THR A 591 -26.22 -7.56 8.35
CA THR A 591 -25.75 -8.73 9.11
C THR A 591 -26.67 -9.95 8.96
N TYR A 592 -27.99 -9.74 8.86
CA TYR A 592 -28.93 -10.82 8.59
C TYR A 592 -28.72 -11.42 7.21
N CYS A 593 -28.58 -10.59 6.17
CA CYS A 593 -28.27 -11.05 4.82
C CYS A 593 -26.91 -11.77 4.77
N ASP A 594 -25.90 -11.22 5.43
CA ASP A 594 -24.54 -11.78 5.48
C ASP A 594 -24.45 -13.08 6.30
N LEU A 595 -25.34 -13.25 7.29
CA LEU A 595 -25.45 -14.49 8.07
C LEU A 595 -26.14 -15.58 7.23
N MET A 596 -27.25 -15.25 6.58
CA MET A 596 -28.00 -16.22 5.76
C MET A 596 -27.29 -16.58 4.45
N GLY A 597 -26.43 -15.69 3.94
CA GLY A 597 -25.58 -15.94 2.78
C GLY A 597 -24.35 -16.83 3.07
N ASP A 598 -24.09 -17.19 4.32
CA ASP A 598 -22.94 -18.04 4.68
C ASP A 598 -23.26 -19.53 4.42
N PHE A 599 -22.61 -20.13 3.41
CA PHE A 599 -22.76 -21.54 3.07
C PHE A 599 -22.36 -22.50 4.21
N LYS A 600 -21.58 -22.05 5.20
CA LYS A 600 -21.17 -22.82 6.38
C LYS A 600 -21.94 -22.39 7.63
N LEU A 601 -23.22 -22.04 7.50
CA LEU A 601 -24.07 -21.52 8.58
C LEU A 601 -24.10 -22.41 9.84
N LEU A 602 -24.02 -23.75 9.69
CA LEU A 602 -24.08 -24.70 10.81
C LEU A 602 -22.71 -25.24 11.27
N ALA A 603 -21.60 -24.84 10.63
CA ALA A 603 -20.27 -25.37 10.98
C ALA A 603 -19.76 -24.76 12.30
N THR A 604 -19.23 -25.54 13.24
CA THR A 604 -18.85 -25.03 14.57
C THR A 604 -17.67 -24.03 14.55
N ASN A 605 -16.76 -24.16 13.58
CA ASN A 605 -15.52 -23.36 13.49
C ASN A 605 -15.62 -22.26 12.42
N ASN A 606 -16.22 -21.12 12.77
CA ASN A 606 -16.21 -19.91 11.93
C ASN A 606 -16.30 -18.65 12.80
N VAL A 607 -15.18 -17.96 13.00
CA VAL A 607 -15.10 -16.78 13.89
C VAL A 607 -15.97 -15.62 13.37
N LYS A 608 -15.99 -15.38 12.05
CA LYS A 608 -16.75 -14.27 11.43
C LYS A 608 -18.26 -14.47 11.56
N ARG A 609 -18.75 -15.70 11.36
CA ARG A 609 -20.17 -16.04 11.59
C ARG A 609 -20.53 -15.88 13.05
N ASN A 610 -19.70 -16.40 13.97
CA ASN A 610 -19.95 -16.30 15.41
C ASN A 610 -20.06 -14.85 15.87
N ARG A 611 -19.20 -13.95 15.37
CA ARG A 611 -19.27 -12.51 15.62
C ARG A 611 -20.60 -11.90 15.15
N ARG A 612 -21.03 -12.20 13.92
CA ARG A 612 -22.31 -11.70 13.37
C ARG A 612 -23.51 -12.17 14.19
N ALA A 613 -23.58 -13.48 14.46
CA ALA A 613 -24.66 -14.08 15.22
C ALA A 613 -24.72 -13.52 16.66
N LEU A 614 -23.55 -13.38 17.30
CA LEU A 614 -23.45 -12.84 18.66
C LEU A 614 -23.84 -11.36 18.72
N SER A 615 -23.48 -10.56 17.72
CA SER A 615 -23.87 -9.14 17.66
C SER A 615 -25.39 -8.96 17.56
N VAL A 616 -26.06 -9.77 16.74
CA VAL A 616 -27.53 -9.78 16.62
C VAL A 616 -28.18 -10.20 17.95
N LEU A 617 -27.67 -11.28 18.57
CA LEU A 617 -28.16 -11.77 19.86
C LEU A 617 -28.01 -10.72 20.97
N LEU A 618 -26.85 -10.08 21.07
CA LEU A 618 -26.57 -9.06 22.09
C LEU A 618 -27.45 -7.82 21.90
N LEU A 619 -27.67 -7.36 20.68
CA LEU A 619 -28.59 -6.25 20.42
C LEU A 619 -30.01 -6.59 20.84
N LEU A 620 -30.49 -7.80 20.52
CA LEU A 620 -31.81 -8.29 20.95
C LEU A 620 -31.91 -8.36 22.48
N ILE A 621 -30.91 -8.93 23.15
CA ILE A 621 -30.85 -8.99 24.61
C ILE A 621 -30.88 -7.58 25.21
N GLY A 622 -30.16 -6.63 24.62
CA GLY A 622 -30.15 -5.24 25.06
C GLY A 622 -31.53 -4.58 24.95
N ALA A 623 -32.23 -4.79 23.83
CA ALA A 623 -33.58 -4.28 23.63
C ALA A 623 -34.59 -4.91 24.61
N ILE A 624 -34.49 -6.22 24.87
CA ILE A 624 -35.31 -6.91 25.87
C ILE A 624 -35.04 -6.35 27.26
N ALA A 625 -33.77 -6.25 27.67
CA ALA A 625 -33.36 -5.69 28.95
C ALA A 625 -33.89 -4.26 29.14
N SER A 626 -33.83 -3.43 28.09
CA SER A 626 -34.40 -2.09 28.05
C SER A 626 -35.90 -2.09 28.35
N GLY A 627 -36.67 -2.94 27.66
CA GLY A 627 -38.11 -3.04 27.87
C GLY A 627 -38.51 -3.47 29.28
N TRP A 628 -37.75 -4.37 29.91
CA TRP A 628 -37.99 -4.78 31.30
C TRP A 628 -37.55 -3.71 32.31
N LEU A 629 -36.42 -3.05 32.08
CA LEU A 629 -35.95 -1.94 32.92
C LEU A 629 -36.90 -0.74 32.85
N MET A 630 -37.49 -0.46 31.69
CA MET A 630 -38.49 0.59 31.53
C MET A 630 -39.78 0.32 32.33
N ARG A 631 -40.07 -0.95 32.64
CA ARG A 631 -41.19 -1.33 33.52
C ARG A 631 -40.85 -1.24 35.01
N SER A 632 -39.57 -1.15 35.36
CA SER A 632 -39.12 -0.99 36.74
C SER A 632 -39.22 0.47 37.21
N GLU A 633 -39.11 0.69 38.51
CA GLU A 633 -39.07 2.03 39.11
C GLU A 633 -37.90 2.89 38.58
N GLY A 634 -36.85 2.26 38.04
CA GLY A 634 -35.66 2.95 37.53
C GLY A 634 -35.79 3.60 36.15
N GLY A 635 -36.89 3.36 35.40
CA GLY A 635 -37.21 4.06 34.14
C GLY A 635 -36.06 4.21 33.14
N LEU A 636 -36.02 5.36 32.44
CA LEU A 636 -34.99 5.71 31.45
C LEU A 636 -33.61 5.91 32.09
N GLU A 637 -33.56 6.46 33.30
CA GLU A 637 -32.32 6.78 34.02
C GLU A 637 -31.47 5.56 34.29
N SER A 638 -32.09 4.49 34.79
CA SER A 638 -31.41 3.23 35.07
C SER A 638 -30.73 2.67 33.81
N ILE A 639 -31.41 2.77 32.66
CA ILE A 639 -30.90 2.27 31.38
C ILE A 639 -29.71 3.12 30.92
N LEU A 640 -29.79 4.45 31.03
CA LEU A 640 -28.70 5.35 30.65
C LEU A 640 -27.47 5.18 31.54
N TRP A 641 -27.64 5.06 32.86
CA TRP A 641 -26.55 4.83 33.80
C TRP A 641 -25.89 3.46 33.62
N ILE A 642 -26.67 2.40 33.43
CA ILE A 642 -26.13 1.06 33.15
C ILE A 642 -25.36 1.08 31.82
N SER A 643 -25.95 1.67 30.78
CA SER A 643 -25.33 1.77 29.46
C SER A 643 -24.04 2.60 29.49
N ALA A 644 -24.03 3.69 30.25
CA ALA A 644 -22.85 4.52 30.50
C ALA A 644 -21.76 3.74 31.23
N GLY A 645 -22.12 2.98 32.27
CA GLY A 645 -21.22 2.11 33.01
C GLY A 645 -20.56 1.05 32.11
N ILE A 646 -21.35 0.37 31.26
CA ILE A 646 -20.83 -0.62 30.31
C ILE A 646 -19.83 0.03 29.33
N LYS A 647 -20.15 1.21 28.78
CA LYS A 647 -19.25 1.93 27.87
C LYS A 647 -17.96 2.39 28.56
N PHE A 648 -18.07 2.90 29.78
CA PHE A 648 -16.92 3.32 30.57
C PHE A 648 -16.01 2.14 30.91
N LEU A 649 -16.57 1.03 31.40
CA LEU A 649 -15.83 -0.19 31.69
C LEU A 649 -15.17 -0.76 30.43
N THR A 650 -15.86 -0.71 29.28
CA THR A 650 -15.29 -1.12 27.99
C THR A 650 -14.10 -0.23 27.62
N ALA A 651 -14.20 1.08 27.75
CA ALA A 651 -13.11 2.01 27.46
C ALA A 651 -11.89 1.77 28.37
N VAL A 652 -12.11 1.55 29.67
CA VAL A 652 -11.07 1.20 30.64
C VAL A 652 -10.47 -0.17 30.30
N ALA A 653 -11.27 -1.15 29.93
CA ALA A 653 -10.78 -2.48 29.58
C ALA A 653 -9.99 -2.50 28.27
N VAL A 654 -10.38 -1.70 27.27
CA VAL A 654 -9.55 -1.45 26.08
C VAL A 654 -8.23 -0.80 26.49
N PHE A 655 -8.23 0.15 27.40
CA PHE A 655 -6.99 0.79 27.87
C PHE A 655 -6.11 -0.10 28.76
N CYS A 656 -6.66 -1.07 29.50
CA CYS A 656 -5.91 -1.88 30.45
C CYS A 656 -5.53 -3.27 29.91
N PHE A 657 -6.44 -3.95 29.22
CA PHE A 657 -6.35 -5.38 28.94
C PHE A 657 -5.98 -5.75 27.50
N THR A 658 -6.13 -4.84 26.53
CA THR A 658 -5.67 -5.16 25.16
C THR A 658 -4.13 -5.29 25.11
N PRO A 659 -3.59 -6.38 24.54
CA PRO A 659 -2.16 -6.59 24.45
C PRO A 659 -1.55 -5.63 23.42
N ALA A 660 -0.43 -5.01 23.80
CA ALA A 660 0.35 -4.14 22.91
C ALA A 660 1.28 -5.01 22.05
N ILE A 661 1.36 -4.70 20.75
CA ILE A 661 2.35 -5.32 19.87
C ILE A 661 3.71 -4.73 20.25
N LYS A 662 4.68 -5.59 20.61
CA LYS A 662 6.09 -5.19 20.76
C LYS A 662 6.70 -5.03 19.37
N ASP A 663 6.32 -3.96 18.68
CA ASP A 663 7.08 -3.45 17.53
C ASP A 663 7.91 -2.25 17.97
N GLU A 664 9.19 -2.26 17.62
CA GLU A 664 10.12 -1.16 17.80
C GLU A 664 9.51 0.10 17.17
N MET A 665 9.12 1.10 17.98
CA MET A 665 8.72 2.39 17.45
C MET A 665 9.88 2.94 16.59
N PRO A 666 9.62 3.45 15.38
CA PRO A 666 10.64 4.20 14.66
C PRO A 666 11.07 5.38 15.55
N LYS A 667 12.38 5.46 15.82
CA LYS A 667 13.01 6.55 16.56
C LYS A 667 12.77 7.90 15.90
#